data_AF-M8BS06-F1
#
_entry.id   AF-M8BS06-F1
#
_cell.length_a   1.000
_cell.length_b   1.000
_cell.length_c   1.000
_cell.angle_alpha   90.00
_cell.angle_beta   90.00
_cell.angle_gamma   90.00
#
_symmetry.space_group_name_H-M   'P 1'
#
loop_
_entity.id
_entity.type
_entity.pdbx_description
1 polymer ?
#
loop_
_entity_poly.entity_id
_entity_poly.type
_entity_poly.pdbx_seq_one_letter_code
_entity_poly.pdbx_strand_id
1 'polypeptide(L)'
;MVKWLTRIVVTAAESDNYYHFKDNRVLPSHVDAELADAQAWWYKPEYIINELNTNSVITTPGHDEILPINAFTTQRAYTMKGYAYAGGGKKIIRVEVTLDGGETWMLCTLDIPEKPNKYGRYWCWCFWSVDVEVLDLLGAKEVAVRAWDQAQNTQPEKLIWNLMGMMNNCWFKVKVNVCRPHKREIGLVFEHPTQPANQTGGWMARQKHMETAAPGLKRSTSTPFIHTTDDKQFTMSEVRKHGSKDSAWIVVHGHVYDCTAFLKDHPGGADSILINAGTDCTEEFDAIHSDKAKALLDAHRIGQLITTGGGYTSDNSVHGGSSLAPIREATKDTAAPIALSSPREKVRCRLVDKKELSRDVCLFRFALPSSDQVLGLPVGKHIFVCANIEGKLCMRPYTPTSMVDKVGQFELLVKVYFKNEHPKFPDGGVMTQYLESLQVGSSYIDVKGPLGHVEYTGRGSFMIGGKPRRARRLAMICGGSGITPMYQVIQAVLRDQPGDETEMHLVYANRTEDDILLRDELDRWAAEHPDMLKVWYVIDQVKRPEEGWKFSVGHVREDILRAHVPEGGDDTLALACGPPPMIKFAISPNLEKMKEPEEAVPDVPPRRGVIGPEDYLPPGQEELLERVVLERSARDQEEMEERIRRELEYERLFLETGLTASQAHASKEADLRVMKEEQAKLFVDLDPDSSDSD
;
A
#
# COMPACT_ATOMS: atom_id res chain seq x y z
N MET A 1 3.16 20.71 2.60
CA MET A 1 4.05 20.49 3.75
C MET A 1 5.12 21.58 3.71
N VAL A 2 5.01 22.61 4.55
CA VAL A 2 6.07 23.60 4.72
C VAL A 2 6.97 23.08 5.85
N LYS A 3 8.24 22.80 5.55
CA LYS A 3 9.21 22.40 6.57
C LYS A 3 9.83 23.67 7.13
N TRP A 4 9.74 23.87 8.44
CA TRP A 4 10.36 25.00 9.15
C TRP A 4 11.73 24.56 9.66
N LEU A 5 12.78 25.31 9.32
CA LEU A 5 14.13 25.07 9.84
C LEU A 5 14.27 25.75 11.20
N THR A 6 14.38 24.96 12.26
CA THR A 6 14.51 25.48 13.64
C THR A 6 15.95 25.53 14.13
N ARG A 7 16.82 24.62 13.64
CA ARG A 7 18.22 24.51 14.04
C ARG A 7 19.06 23.91 12.92
N ILE A 8 20.28 24.41 12.76
CA ILE A 8 21.34 23.77 11.96
C ILE A 8 22.41 23.27 12.94
N VAL A 9 22.82 22.02 12.80
CA VAL A 9 23.93 21.43 13.55
C VAL A 9 25.01 21.06 12.53
N VAL A 10 26.24 21.53 12.76
CA VAL A 10 27.40 21.20 11.94
C VAL A 10 28.26 20.21 12.71
N THR A 11 28.59 19.08 12.08
CA THR A 11 29.38 17.99 12.67
C THR A 11 30.71 17.85 11.94
N ALA A 12 31.71 17.32 12.63
CA ALA A 12 33.03 17.06 12.05
C ALA A 12 33.05 15.83 11.12
N ALA A 13 32.04 14.96 11.23
CA ALA A 13 31.85 13.78 10.40
C ALA A 13 30.48 13.79 9.73
N GLU A 14 30.33 13.03 8.64
CA GLU A 14 29.06 12.79 7.96
C GLU A 14 28.04 12.12 8.90
N SER A 15 26.75 12.35 8.64
CA SER A 15 25.69 11.79 9.48
C SER A 15 25.58 10.29 9.24
N ASP A 16 25.48 9.51 10.31
CA ASP A 16 25.21 8.07 10.26
C ASP A 16 23.71 7.73 10.09
N ASN A 17 22.86 8.74 9.92
CA ASN A 17 21.42 8.57 9.83
C ASN A 17 21.02 7.72 8.61
N TYR A 18 20.02 6.85 8.79
CA TYR A 18 19.39 6.08 7.72
C TYR A 18 19.10 6.93 6.46
N TYR A 19 18.52 8.12 6.61
CA TYR A 19 18.20 8.99 5.48
C TYR A 19 19.44 9.60 4.82
N HIS A 20 20.58 9.65 5.50
CA HIS A 20 21.83 10.09 4.86
C HIS A 20 22.36 9.04 3.88
N PHE A 21 22.21 7.75 4.21
CA PHE A 21 22.68 6.66 3.34
C PHE A 21 21.63 6.19 2.32
N LYS A 22 20.37 6.06 2.74
CA LYS A 22 19.29 5.51 1.92
C LYS A 22 18.44 6.57 1.22
N ASP A 23 18.75 7.85 1.39
CA ASP A 23 18.13 8.98 0.68
C ASP A 23 19.22 9.87 0.03
N ASN A 24 18.82 10.76 -0.89
CA ASN A 24 19.71 11.73 -1.57
C ASN A 24 20.89 11.14 -2.37
N ARG A 25 20.63 10.12 -3.19
CA ARG A 25 21.62 9.52 -4.09
C ARG A 25 21.14 9.41 -5.53
N VAL A 26 22.08 9.39 -6.48
CA VAL A 26 21.82 9.07 -7.88
C VAL A 26 22.59 7.81 -8.25
N LEU A 27 21.91 6.66 -8.17
CA LEU A 27 22.49 5.38 -8.53
C LEU A 27 22.46 5.18 -10.07
N PRO A 28 23.37 4.37 -10.64
CA PRO A 28 23.36 4.05 -12.06
C PRO A 28 22.03 3.43 -12.51
N SER A 29 21.65 3.66 -13.78
CA SER A 29 20.34 3.27 -14.32
C SER A 29 20.06 1.76 -14.41
N HIS A 30 21.01 0.90 -14.07
CA HIS A 30 20.81 -0.55 -14.00
C HIS A 30 20.62 -1.06 -12.56
N VAL A 31 20.76 -0.18 -11.56
CA VAL A 31 20.68 -0.54 -10.16
C VAL A 31 19.25 -0.33 -9.67
N ASP A 32 18.61 -1.43 -9.28
CA ASP A 32 17.32 -1.42 -8.58
C ASP A 32 17.50 -1.56 -7.06
N ALA A 33 16.39 -1.57 -6.30
CA ALA A 33 16.44 -1.62 -4.84
C ALA A 33 17.07 -2.93 -4.31
N GLU A 34 16.79 -4.05 -4.96
CA GLU A 34 17.32 -5.36 -4.58
C GLU A 34 18.83 -5.41 -4.78
N LEU A 35 19.30 -4.95 -5.95
CA LEU A 35 20.72 -4.86 -6.25
C LEU A 35 21.44 -3.85 -5.34
N ALA A 36 20.77 -2.74 -5.05
CA ALA A 36 21.31 -1.71 -4.17
C ALA A 36 21.56 -2.22 -2.75
N ASP A 37 20.61 -2.99 -2.19
CA ASP A 37 20.77 -3.62 -0.88
C ASP A 37 21.79 -4.77 -0.93
N ALA A 38 21.72 -5.65 -1.93
CA ALA A 38 22.60 -6.82 -2.04
C ALA A 38 24.09 -6.48 -2.22
N GLN A 39 24.40 -5.36 -2.86
CA GLN A 39 25.77 -4.92 -3.15
C GLN A 39 26.16 -3.61 -2.46
N ALA A 40 25.40 -3.22 -1.41
CA ALA A 40 25.69 -2.07 -0.57
C ALA A 40 25.87 -0.75 -1.37
N TRP A 41 25.13 -0.55 -2.46
CA TRP A 41 25.23 0.66 -3.29
C TRP A 41 24.86 1.93 -2.51
N TRP A 42 24.00 1.81 -1.50
CA TRP A 42 23.63 2.90 -0.58
C TRP A 42 24.80 3.48 0.21
N TYR A 43 25.92 2.77 0.28
CA TYR A 43 27.08 3.19 1.09
C TYR A 43 28.26 3.64 0.23
N LYS A 44 28.13 3.63 -1.09
CA LYS A 44 29.18 4.04 -2.03
C LYS A 44 29.21 5.57 -2.17
N PRO A 45 30.26 6.27 -1.72
CA PRO A 45 30.26 7.73 -1.60
C PRO A 45 30.13 8.48 -2.94
N GLU A 46 30.47 7.83 -4.06
CA GLU A 46 30.47 8.43 -5.40
C GLU A 46 29.07 8.84 -5.88
N TYR A 47 28.01 8.27 -5.29
CA TYR A 47 26.63 8.50 -5.70
C TYR A 47 25.87 9.48 -4.81
N ILE A 48 26.54 10.09 -3.83
CA ILE A 48 25.96 11.09 -2.93
C ILE A 48 25.65 12.39 -3.68
N ILE A 49 24.48 12.97 -3.44
CA ILE A 49 24.12 14.30 -3.95
C ILE A 49 24.69 15.37 -3.01
N ASN A 50 25.86 15.91 -3.36
CA ASN A 50 26.47 17.03 -2.64
C ASN A 50 26.09 18.41 -3.23
N GLU A 51 25.78 18.44 -4.52
CA GLU A 51 25.33 19.63 -5.23
C GLU A 51 24.08 19.31 -6.05
N LEU A 52 23.10 20.21 -6.04
CA LEU A 52 21.99 20.16 -6.99
C LEU A 52 22.46 20.44 -8.42
N ASN A 53 21.78 19.86 -9.41
CA ASN A 53 22.03 20.16 -10.81
C ASN A 53 21.28 21.41 -11.26
N THR A 54 21.70 21.96 -12.41
CA THR A 54 21.01 23.06 -13.07
C THR A 54 19.63 22.62 -13.53
N ASN A 55 18.60 23.36 -13.13
CA ASN A 55 17.20 23.05 -13.44
C ASN A 55 16.39 24.32 -13.66
N SER A 56 15.26 24.20 -14.35
CA SER A 56 14.30 25.27 -14.61
C SER A 56 12.88 24.74 -14.71
N VAL A 57 11.91 25.57 -14.32
CA VAL A 57 10.49 25.22 -14.21
C VAL A 57 9.66 26.37 -14.76
N ILE A 58 8.57 26.04 -15.47
CA ILE A 58 7.53 26.99 -15.91
C ILE A 58 6.49 27.09 -14.79
N THR A 59 6.15 28.30 -14.36
CA THR A 59 5.08 28.55 -13.37
C THR A 59 3.88 29.28 -13.97
N THR A 60 4.09 30.01 -15.07
CA THR A 60 3.06 30.71 -15.84
C THR A 60 3.28 30.40 -17.32
N PRO A 61 2.30 29.79 -18.02
CA PRO A 61 0.93 29.50 -17.57
C PRO A 61 0.87 28.43 -16.47
N GLY A 62 -0.15 28.50 -15.62
CA GLY A 62 -0.45 27.50 -14.60
C GLY A 62 -1.13 26.25 -15.17
N HIS A 63 -1.18 25.17 -14.39
CA HIS A 63 -1.93 23.97 -14.77
C HIS A 63 -3.43 24.29 -14.84
N ASP A 64 -4.10 23.81 -15.90
CA ASP A 64 -5.50 24.10 -16.26
C ASP A 64 -5.81 25.59 -16.45
N GLU A 65 -4.79 26.45 -16.54
CA GLU A 65 -5.00 27.84 -16.96
C GLU A 65 -5.54 27.87 -18.38
N ILE A 66 -6.59 28.67 -18.60
CA ILE A 66 -7.22 28.86 -19.91
C ILE A 66 -6.90 30.26 -20.40
N LEU A 67 -6.13 30.35 -21.49
CA LEU A 67 -5.90 31.57 -22.23
C LEU A 67 -6.94 31.68 -23.36
N PRO A 68 -7.95 32.57 -23.26
CA PRO A 68 -8.95 32.71 -24.32
C PRO A 68 -8.31 33.27 -25.60
N ILE A 69 -8.77 32.82 -26.76
CA ILE A 69 -8.36 33.34 -28.06
C ILE A 69 -9.47 34.26 -28.57
N ASN A 70 -9.29 35.56 -28.38
CA ASN A 70 -10.21 36.58 -28.83
C ASN A 70 -9.44 37.83 -29.30
N ALA A 71 -10.15 38.79 -29.90
CA ALA A 71 -9.53 39.99 -30.46
C ALA A 71 -8.69 40.80 -29.46
N PHE A 72 -8.95 40.68 -28.15
CA PHE A 72 -8.18 41.37 -27.12
C PHE A 72 -6.89 40.63 -26.77
N THR A 73 -6.95 39.31 -26.59
CA THR A 73 -5.78 38.50 -26.23
C THR A 73 -4.82 38.29 -27.40
N THR A 74 -5.31 38.20 -28.63
CA THR A 74 -4.44 38.04 -29.82
C THR A 74 -3.70 39.32 -30.22
N GLN A 75 -3.97 40.46 -29.56
CA GLN A 75 -3.28 41.74 -29.81
C GLN A 75 -2.18 42.04 -28.77
N ARG A 76 -1.94 41.13 -27.83
CA ARG A 76 -0.95 41.31 -26.76
C ARG A 76 -0.13 40.04 -26.61
N ALA A 77 1.16 40.20 -26.35
CA ALA A 77 1.99 39.09 -25.95
C ALA A 77 1.54 38.54 -24.57
N TYR A 78 1.67 37.23 -24.43
CA TYR A 78 1.46 36.51 -23.19
C TYR A 78 2.79 36.34 -22.47
N THR A 79 2.91 36.89 -21.26
CA THR A 79 4.15 36.81 -20.47
C THR A 79 4.23 35.46 -19.75
N MET A 80 5.07 34.58 -20.26
CA MET A 80 5.45 33.34 -19.59
C MET A 80 6.46 33.61 -18.48
N LYS A 81 6.39 32.85 -17.38
CA LYS A 81 7.25 33.01 -16.21
C LYS A 81 7.64 31.68 -15.60
N GLY A 82 8.73 31.70 -14.84
CA GLY A 82 9.17 30.57 -14.06
C GLY A 82 10.37 30.88 -13.19
N TYR A 83 11.01 29.82 -12.71
CA TYR A 83 12.26 29.93 -11.96
C TYR A 83 13.29 28.91 -12.46
N ALA A 84 14.55 29.19 -12.16
CA ALA A 84 15.70 28.34 -12.43
C ALA A 84 16.67 28.38 -11.24
N TYR A 85 17.43 27.31 -11.05
CA TYR A 85 18.44 27.22 -9.99
C TYR A 85 19.58 26.30 -10.44
N ALA A 86 20.74 26.45 -9.78
CA ALA A 86 21.86 25.52 -9.89
C ALA A 86 22.47 25.30 -8.50
N GLY A 87 22.99 24.09 -8.25
CA GLY A 87 23.65 23.78 -6.99
C GLY A 87 25.11 24.25 -6.93
N GLY A 88 25.74 24.04 -5.77
CA GLY A 88 27.12 24.44 -5.53
C GLY A 88 27.33 25.96 -5.58
N GLY A 89 26.28 26.76 -5.45
CA GLY A 89 26.38 28.21 -5.49
C GLY A 89 26.63 28.80 -6.89
N LYS A 90 26.35 28.04 -7.96
CA LYS A 90 26.59 28.45 -9.35
C LYS A 90 25.52 29.44 -9.82
N LYS A 91 25.93 30.47 -10.56
CA LYS A 91 25.02 31.44 -11.16
C LYS A 91 24.28 30.83 -12.36
N ILE A 92 22.96 31.05 -12.45
CA ILE A 92 22.22 30.90 -13.71
C ILE A 92 22.50 32.11 -14.59
N ILE A 93 23.03 31.86 -15.79
CA ILE A 93 23.43 32.92 -16.72
C ILE A 93 22.45 33.11 -17.88
N ARG A 94 21.62 32.10 -18.14
CA ARG A 94 20.71 32.08 -19.30
C ARG A 94 19.56 31.11 -19.06
N VAL A 95 18.36 31.52 -19.45
CA VAL A 95 17.17 30.67 -19.54
C VAL A 95 16.56 30.89 -20.91
N GLU A 96 16.13 29.81 -21.55
CA GLU A 96 15.58 29.83 -22.89
C GLU A 96 14.28 29.02 -22.94
N VAL A 97 13.31 29.51 -23.72
CA VAL A 97 12.02 28.85 -23.95
C VAL A 97 11.87 28.50 -25.42
N THR A 98 11.32 27.32 -25.71
CA THR A 98 11.00 26.87 -27.07
C THR A 98 9.52 26.52 -27.18
N LEU A 99 8.93 26.78 -28.36
CA LEU A 99 7.54 26.44 -28.72
C LEU A 99 7.47 25.37 -29.82
N ASP A 100 8.61 24.99 -30.40
CA ASP A 100 8.72 24.17 -31.59
C ASP A 100 9.52 22.88 -31.34
N GLY A 101 9.61 22.45 -30.09
CA GLY A 101 10.32 21.23 -29.70
C GLY A 101 11.84 21.39 -29.66
N GLY A 102 12.36 22.61 -29.68
CA GLY A 102 13.78 22.92 -29.53
C GLY A 102 14.50 23.28 -30.82
N GLU A 103 13.78 23.45 -31.93
CA GLU A 103 14.32 23.95 -33.20
C GLU A 103 14.76 25.42 -33.05
N THR A 104 13.95 26.22 -32.35
CA THR A 104 14.27 27.61 -32.00
C THR A 104 14.09 27.88 -30.50
N TRP A 105 14.81 28.89 -30.01
CA TRP A 105 14.90 29.25 -28.59
C TRP A 105 14.80 30.75 -28.41
N MET A 106 13.86 31.18 -27.58
CA MET A 106 13.69 32.56 -27.14
C MET A 106 14.45 32.78 -25.84
N LEU A 107 15.30 33.81 -25.81
CA LEU A 107 16.05 34.19 -24.62
C LEU A 107 15.13 34.87 -23.60
N CYS A 108 15.14 34.40 -22.36
CA CYS A 108 14.34 34.98 -21.28
C CYS A 108 15.07 36.15 -20.60
N THR A 109 14.28 37.09 -20.07
CA THR A 109 14.77 38.09 -19.12
C THR A 109 14.91 37.45 -17.75
N LEU A 110 16.07 37.62 -17.10
CA LEU A 110 16.35 37.08 -15.77
C LEU A 110 16.20 38.15 -14.69
N ASP A 111 15.53 37.79 -13.61
CA ASP A 111 15.44 38.53 -12.36
C ASP A 111 16.13 37.72 -11.25
N ILE A 112 17.28 38.22 -10.79
CA ILE A 112 18.12 37.59 -9.77
C ILE A 112 18.09 38.49 -8.54
N PRO A 113 17.22 38.20 -7.55
CA PRO A 113 17.04 39.08 -6.39
C PRO A 113 18.25 39.10 -5.46
N GLU A 114 19.08 38.04 -5.47
CA GLU A 114 20.24 37.89 -4.60
C GLU A 114 21.53 38.41 -5.25
N LYS A 115 22.36 39.11 -4.46
CA LYS A 115 23.75 39.42 -4.83
C LYS A 115 24.66 38.25 -4.47
N PRO A 116 25.74 38.00 -5.21
CA PRO A 116 26.69 36.97 -4.83
C PRO A 116 27.26 37.25 -3.44
N ASN A 117 27.51 36.18 -2.68
CA ASN A 117 28.25 36.30 -1.44
C ASN A 117 29.74 36.68 -1.68
N LYS A 118 30.53 36.84 -0.61
CA LYS A 118 31.96 37.18 -0.71
C LYS A 118 32.82 36.18 -1.52
N TYR A 119 32.31 34.98 -1.78
CA TYR A 119 32.96 33.94 -2.58
C TYR A 119 32.42 33.85 -4.01
N GLY A 120 31.59 34.81 -4.43
CA GLY A 120 30.98 34.81 -5.77
C GLY A 120 29.85 33.79 -5.96
N ARG A 121 29.29 33.22 -4.87
CA ARG A 121 28.28 32.16 -4.92
C ARG A 121 26.84 32.72 -4.82
N TYR A 122 25.91 32.05 -5.49
CA TYR A 122 24.47 32.38 -5.55
C TYR A 122 23.64 31.21 -5.01
N TRP A 123 22.74 31.45 -4.04
CA TRP A 123 21.99 30.42 -3.33
C TRP A 123 20.46 30.54 -3.46
N CYS A 124 19.97 31.62 -4.07
CA CYS A 124 18.56 31.83 -4.37
C CYS A 124 18.17 31.38 -5.79
N TRP A 125 16.87 31.15 -5.97
CA TRP A 125 16.30 30.94 -7.30
C TRP A 125 16.43 32.21 -8.15
N CYS A 126 16.66 32.00 -9.44
CA CYS A 126 16.59 33.01 -10.48
C CYS A 126 15.20 32.95 -11.12
N PHE A 127 14.48 34.06 -11.15
CA PHE A 127 13.20 34.13 -11.85
C PHE A 127 13.42 34.51 -13.30
N TRP A 128 12.58 34.00 -14.19
CA TRP A 128 12.68 34.31 -15.61
C TRP A 128 11.31 34.68 -16.19
N SER A 129 11.33 35.51 -17.23
CA SER A 129 10.14 35.84 -18.00
C SER A 129 10.44 36.00 -19.50
N VAL A 130 9.45 35.70 -20.34
CA VAL A 130 9.51 35.91 -21.79
C VAL A 130 8.10 36.22 -22.30
N ASP A 131 8.00 37.21 -23.18
CA ASP A 131 6.76 37.56 -23.85
C ASP A 131 6.62 36.74 -25.14
N VAL A 132 5.48 36.08 -25.30
CA VAL A 132 5.20 35.18 -26.42
C VAL A 132 3.90 35.58 -27.11
N GLU A 133 3.88 35.64 -28.44
CA GLU A 133 2.66 35.93 -29.17
C GLU A 133 1.63 34.80 -29.02
N VAL A 134 0.37 35.15 -28.78
CA VAL A 134 -0.70 34.15 -28.55
C VAL A 134 -0.92 33.26 -29.78
N LEU A 135 -0.65 33.77 -30.98
CA LEU A 135 -0.73 32.98 -32.21
C LEU A 135 0.36 31.92 -32.32
N ASP A 136 1.55 32.17 -31.77
CA ASP A 136 2.63 31.19 -31.74
C ASP A 136 2.31 30.07 -30.75
N LEU A 137 1.69 30.42 -29.60
CA LEU A 137 1.17 29.44 -28.64
C LEU A 137 0.05 28.58 -29.22
N LEU A 138 -0.79 29.14 -30.09
CA LEU A 138 -1.85 28.37 -30.77
C LEU A 138 -1.27 27.31 -31.71
N GLY A 139 -0.10 27.55 -32.31
CA GLY A 139 0.63 26.58 -33.12
C GLY A 139 1.46 25.57 -32.33
N ALA A 140 1.76 25.87 -31.06
CA ALA A 140 2.61 25.06 -30.21
C ALA A 140 1.87 23.82 -29.68
N LYS A 141 2.50 22.64 -29.74
CA LYS A 141 1.99 21.43 -29.05
C LYS A 141 2.41 21.38 -27.59
N GLU A 142 3.59 21.91 -27.32
CA GLU A 142 4.19 22.00 -25.99
C GLU A 142 5.11 23.22 -25.93
N VAL A 143 5.30 23.72 -24.73
CA VAL A 143 6.32 24.73 -24.41
C VAL A 143 7.34 24.10 -23.50
N ALA A 144 8.62 24.27 -23.79
CA ALA A 144 9.71 23.74 -22.97
C ALA A 144 10.67 24.85 -22.53
N VAL A 145 11.27 24.68 -21.34
CA VAL A 145 12.29 25.59 -20.81
C VAL A 145 13.58 24.84 -20.46
N ARG A 146 14.72 25.51 -20.67
CA ARG A 146 16.03 25.07 -20.19
C ARG A 146 16.84 26.23 -19.62
N ALA A 147 17.66 25.94 -18.61
CA ALA A 147 18.62 26.88 -18.04
C ALA A 147 20.08 26.48 -18.34
N TRP A 148 20.96 27.48 -18.23
CA TRP A 148 22.40 27.34 -18.32
C TRP A 148 23.06 27.99 -17.11
N ASP A 149 24.00 27.27 -16.50
CA ASP A 149 24.82 27.81 -15.42
C ASP A 149 26.10 28.49 -15.96
N GLN A 150 26.83 29.15 -15.07
CA GLN A 150 28.10 29.81 -15.38
C GLN A 150 29.20 28.87 -15.90
N ALA A 151 29.06 27.55 -15.69
CA ALA A 151 29.95 26.53 -16.24
C ALA A 151 29.48 26.04 -17.62
N GLN A 152 28.45 26.65 -18.19
CA GLN A 152 27.80 26.28 -19.45
C GLN A 152 27.18 24.87 -19.42
N ASN A 153 26.82 24.36 -18.24
CA ASN A 153 26.04 23.14 -18.16
C ASN A 153 24.56 23.45 -18.38
N THR A 154 23.86 22.54 -19.04
CA THR A 154 22.43 22.66 -19.32
C THR A 154 21.68 21.36 -19.09
N GLN A 155 20.37 21.44 -19.29
CA GLN A 155 19.41 20.37 -19.08
C GLN A 155 19.30 19.47 -20.32
N PRO A 156 19.26 18.14 -20.16
CA PRO A 156 18.99 17.23 -21.27
C PRO A 156 17.54 17.38 -21.76
N GLU A 157 17.29 17.06 -23.02
CA GLU A 157 15.92 17.06 -23.56
C GLU A 157 15.07 15.95 -22.92
N LYS A 158 15.67 14.77 -22.71
CA LYS A 158 14.98 13.55 -22.28
C LYS A 158 15.24 13.24 -20.82
N LEU A 159 14.21 12.71 -20.17
CA LEU A 159 14.29 12.19 -18.82
C LEU A 159 15.30 11.03 -18.74
N ILE A 160 16.21 11.09 -17.77
CA ILE A 160 17.16 10.01 -17.46
C ILE A 160 16.65 9.25 -16.25
N TRP A 161 16.44 7.93 -16.38
CA TRP A 161 15.95 7.09 -15.30
C TRP A 161 17.04 6.83 -14.25
N ASN A 162 16.66 6.92 -12.98
CA ASN A 162 17.40 6.38 -11.85
C ASN A 162 16.41 5.89 -10.78
N LEU A 163 16.86 4.97 -9.92
CA LEU A 163 16.03 4.27 -8.94
C LEU A 163 15.14 5.20 -8.09
N MET A 164 15.69 6.33 -7.66
CA MET A 164 15.00 7.25 -6.74
C MET A 164 14.27 8.39 -7.47
N GLY A 165 14.44 8.52 -8.79
CA GLY A 165 13.97 9.69 -9.55
C GLY A 165 14.64 11.00 -9.16
N MET A 166 15.70 10.96 -8.34
CA MET A 166 16.39 12.14 -7.82
C MET A 166 17.19 12.84 -8.91
N MET A 167 17.42 14.14 -8.74
CA MET A 167 18.23 14.96 -9.67
C MET A 167 17.75 14.91 -11.12
N ASN A 168 16.47 14.67 -11.36
CA ASN A 168 15.95 14.78 -12.71
C ASN A 168 15.89 16.25 -13.15
N ASN A 169 16.57 16.59 -14.24
CA ASN A 169 16.62 17.95 -14.75
C ASN A 169 16.40 18.04 -16.27
N CYS A 170 15.64 17.12 -16.86
CA CYS A 170 15.27 17.29 -18.27
C CYS A 170 14.49 18.60 -18.50
N TRP A 171 14.35 19.03 -19.75
CA TRP A 171 13.55 20.23 -20.05
C TRP A 171 12.18 20.12 -19.40
N PHE A 172 11.75 21.18 -18.71
CA PHE A 172 10.42 21.22 -18.13
C PHE A 172 9.43 21.58 -19.23
N LYS A 173 8.45 20.70 -19.48
CA LYS A 173 7.52 20.79 -20.61
C LYS A 173 6.08 20.96 -20.15
N VAL A 174 5.38 21.93 -20.72
CA VAL A 174 3.93 22.17 -20.53
C VAL A 174 3.23 21.88 -21.85
N LYS A 175 2.23 20.99 -21.83
CA LYS A 175 1.42 20.71 -23.03
C LYS A 175 0.40 21.81 -23.25
N VAL A 176 0.18 22.16 -24.51
CA VAL A 176 -0.80 23.16 -24.93
C VAL A 176 -1.91 22.44 -25.69
N ASN A 177 -3.16 22.59 -25.24
CA ASN A 177 -4.31 21.98 -25.90
C ASN A 177 -5.38 23.04 -26.20
N VAL A 178 -6.12 22.85 -27.29
CA VAL A 178 -7.26 23.72 -27.62
C VAL A 178 -8.50 23.23 -26.88
N CYS A 179 -9.24 24.14 -26.25
CA CYS A 179 -10.48 23.86 -25.54
C CYS A 179 -11.61 24.85 -25.89
N ARG A 180 -12.85 24.51 -25.50
CA ARG A 180 -14.05 25.37 -25.64
C ARG A 180 -14.78 25.47 -24.28
N PRO A 181 -14.35 26.40 -23.41
CA PRO A 181 -14.83 26.44 -22.01
C PRO A 181 -16.31 26.83 -21.88
N HIS A 182 -16.80 27.66 -22.79
CA HIS A 182 -18.21 28.07 -22.88
C HIS A 182 -18.66 27.96 -24.34
N LYS A 183 -19.96 27.74 -24.60
CA LYS A 183 -20.56 27.31 -25.89
C LYS A 183 -20.19 28.12 -27.17
N ARG A 184 -19.29 29.12 -27.14
CA ARG A 184 -18.84 29.88 -28.32
C ARG A 184 -17.38 30.38 -28.34
N GLU A 185 -16.57 30.23 -27.28
CA GLU A 185 -15.19 30.78 -27.25
C GLU A 185 -14.13 29.67 -27.25
N ILE A 186 -13.09 29.85 -28.07
CA ILE A 186 -11.92 28.95 -28.16
C ILE A 186 -10.85 29.47 -27.20
N GLY A 187 -10.21 28.57 -26.44
CA GLY A 187 -9.08 28.91 -25.58
C GLY A 187 -7.97 27.86 -25.62
N LEU A 188 -6.77 28.24 -25.18
CA LEU A 188 -5.65 27.34 -24.94
C LEU A 188 -5.66 26.93 -23.48
N VAL A 189 -5.64 25.63 -23.20
CA VAL A 189 -5.46 25.08 -21.85
C VAL A 189 -4.07 24.51 -21.71
N PHE A 190 -3.41 24.83 -20.60
CA PHE A 190 -2.04 24.44 -20.33
C PHE A 190 -1.98 23.32 -19.30
N GLU A 191 -1.21 22.30 -19.60
CA GLU A 191 -1.08 21.14 -18.73
C GLU A 191 0.37 20.94 -18.33
N HIS A 192 0.63 21.05 -17.03
CA HIS A 192 1.93 20.77 -16.42
C HIS A 192 2.24 19.27 -16.39
N PRO A 193 3.51 18.85 -16.24
CA PRO A 193 3.88 17.44 -16.22
C PRO A 193 3.25 16.68 -15.05
N THR A 194 3.22 17.31 -13.88
CA THR A 194 2.59 16.82 -12.65
C THR A 194 1.90 17.98 -11.94
N GLN A 195 1.02 17.68 -10.98
CA GLN A 195 0.42 18.68 -10.10
C GLN A 195 1.21 18.82 -8.78
N PRO A 196 1.16 19.98 -8.09
CA PRO A 196 1.85 20.18 -6.83
C PRO A 196 1.39 19.24 -5.71
N ALA A 197 2.32 18.86 -4.83
CA ALA A 197 2.08 18.04 -3.65
C ALA A 197 1.45 16.67 -3.99
N ASN A 198 0.39 16.27 -3.28
CA ASN A 198 -0.27 14.96 -3.45
C ASN A 198 -1.44 15.01 -4.45
N GLN A 199 -1.56 16.09 -5.23
CA GLN A 199 -2.63 16.21 -6.21
C GLN A 199 -2.34 15.30 -7.41
N THR A 200 -3.34 14.55 -7.84
CA THR A 200 -3.27 13.73 -9.05
C THR A 200 -3.55 14.59 -10.28
N GLY A 201 -2.75 14.43 -11.33
CA GLY A 201 -2.93 15.16 -12.59
C GLY A 201 -1.61 15.43 -13.29
N GLY A 202 -1.69 16.12 -14.42
CA GLY A 202 -0.53 16.38 -15.27
C GLY A 202 -0.37 15.38 -16.41
N TRP A 203 0.27 15.83 -17.49
CA TRP A 203 0.35 15.02 -18.70
C TRP A 203 1.25 13.81 -18.54
N MET A 204 2.23 13.82 -17.62
CA MET A 204 3.03 12.62 -17.33
C MET A 204 2.23 11.59 -16.56
N ALA A 205 1.29 12.00 -15.70
CA ALA A 205 0.35 11.07 -15.08
C ALA A 205 -0.58 10.48 -16.14
N ARG A 206 -1.15 11.32 -17.03
CA ARG A 206 -2.02 10.85 -18.13
C ARG A 206 -1.28 10.01 -19.16
N GLN A 207 -0.05 10.34 -19.53
CA GLN A 207 0.78 9.50 -20.40
C GLN A 207 1.20 8.22 -19.69
N LYS A 208 1.46 8.23 -18.38
CA LYS A 208 1.61 6.99 -17.63
C LYS A 208 0.34 6.13 -17.71
N HIS A 209 -0.85 6.73 -17.80
CA HIS A 209 -2.13 6.03 -18.04
C HIS A 209 -2.38 5.68 -19.53
N MET A 210 -1.82 6.43 -20.49
CA MET A 210 -2.03 6.26 -21.94
C MET A 210 -0.95 5.42 -22.63
N GLU A 211 0.32 5.53 -22.23
CA GLU A 211 1.44 4.64 -22.61
C GLU A 211 1.30 3.28 -21.92
N THR A 212 0.60 3.23 -20.78
CA THR A 212 0.12 1.97 -20.20
C THR A 212 -1.19 1.49 -20.88
N ALA A 213 -1.77 2.28 -21.79
CA ALA A 213 -2.94 1.95 -22.63
C ALA A 213 -2.66 1.86 -24.14
N ALA A 214 -1.43 2.11 -24.61
CA ALA A 214 -1.04 2.08 -26.02
C ALA A 214 0.28 1.32 -26.21
N PRO A 215 0.36 0.34 -27.14
CA PRO A 215 1.51 -0.57 -27.25
C PRO A 215 2.71 0.03 -28.01
N GLY A 216 3.92 -0.20 -27.50
CA GLY A 216 5.23 0.02 -28.17
C GLY A 216 5.97 1.30 -27.75
N LEU A 217 7.30 1.36 -27.56
CA LEU A 217 8.40 0.48 -27.94
C LEU A 217 9.63 0.87 -27.07
N LYS A 218 10.21 -0.03 -26.25
CA LYS A 218 11.54 0.21 -25.65
C LYS A 218 12.62 -0.53 -26.44
N ARG A 219 13.54 0.28 -26.96
CA ARG A 219 14.75 -0.09 -27.67
C ARG A 219 15.77 -0.63 -26.66
N SER A 220 16.01 -1.94 -26.66
CA SER A 220 17.17 -2.54 -25.97
C SER A 220 18.38 -2.53 -26.88
N THR A 221 19.53 -2.14 -26.33
CA THR A 221 20.84 -2.34 -26.95
C THR A 221 21.22 -3.83 -26.92
N SER A 222 21.31 -4.42 -28.12
CA SER A 222 22.10 -5.61 -28.56
C SER A 222 22.08 -6.86 -27.65
N THR A 223 21.59 -8.04 -28.02
CA THR A 223 21.67 -8.80 -29.30
C THR A 223 20.53 -9.85 -29.39
N PRO A 224 20.31 -10.55 -30.53
CA PRO A 224 18.98 -10.79 -31.10
C PRO A 224 18.28 -12.06 -30.60
N PHE A 225 16.99 -11.96 -30.31
CA PHE A 225 15.88 -12.86 -30.65
C PHE A 225 14.67 -12.45 -29.78
N ILE A 226 13.88 -11.48 -30.23
CA ILE A 226 12.59 -11.14 -29.62
C ILE A 226 11.48 -11.54 -30.61
N HIS A 227 10.60 -12.44 -30.16
CA HIS A 227 9.26 -12.58 -30.72
C HIS A 227 8.36 -11.50 -30.11
N THR A 228 7.79 -10.66 -30.97
CA THR A 228 6.76 -9.65 -30.68
C THR A 228 5.41 -10.32 -30.34
N THR A 229 4.67 -9.84 -29.33
CA THR A 229 3.34 -10.38 -28.97
C THR A 229 2.24 -9.36 -28.68
N ASP A 230 2.43 -8.05 -28.90
CA ASP A 230 1.37 -7.04 -28.70
C ASP A 230 0.25 -7.05 -29.78
N ASP A 231 0.46 -7.73 -30.90
CA ASP A 231 -0.55 -7.90 -31.97
C ASP A 231 -1.46 -9.13 -31.79
N LYS A 232 -1.23 -9.93 -30.74
CA LYS A 232 -2.01 -11.16 -30.55
C LYS A 232 -3.42 -10.82 -30.07
N GLN A 233 -4.35 -11.23 -30.89
CA GLN A 233 -5.77 -11.04 -30.69
C GLN A 233 -6.41 -12.40 -30.40
N PHE A 234 -7.27 -12.45 -29.39
CA PHE A 234 -7.90 -13.68 -28.91
C PHE A 234 -9.42 -13.52 -28.88
N THR A 235 -10.13 -14.60 -29.13
CA THR A 235 -11.58 -14.69 -28.95
C THR A 235 -11.92 -15.26 -27.58
N MET A 236 -13.11 -14.99 -27.06
CA MET A 236 -13.58 -15.65 -25.81
C MET A 236 -13.62 -17.18 -25.94
N SER A 237 -13.80 -17.72 -27.15
CA SER A 237 -13.74 -19.17 -27.40
C SER A 237 -12.34 -19.74 -27.16
N GLU A 238 -11.30 -18.98 -27.49
CA GLU A 238 -9.91 -19.36 -27.21
C GLU A 238 -9.62 -19.23 -25.71
N VAL A 239 -9.97 -18.10 -25.09
CA VAL A 239 -9.77 -17.89 -23.65
C VAL A 239 -10.41 -19.01 -22.83
N ARG A 240 -11.62 -19.47 -23.17
CA ARG A 240 -12.32 -20.56 -22.49
C ARG A 240 -11.57 -21.90 -22.46
N LYS A 241 -10.61 -22.12 -23.37
CA LYS A 241 -9.76 -23.33 -23.36
C LYS A 241 -8.73 -23.32 -22.24
N HIS A 242 -8.46 -22.15 -21.66
CA HIS A 242 -7.43 -21.91 -20.65
C HIS A 242 -8.05 -21.68 -19.26
N GLY A 243 -8.81 -22.68 -18.80
CA GLY A 243 -9.54 -22.66 -17.52
C GLY A 243 -8.96 -23.55 -16.41
N SER A 244 -7.71 -24.01 -16.53
CA SER A 244 -7.12 -25.04 -15.64
C SER A 244 -5.87 -24.56 -14.91
N LYS A 245 -5.35 -25.35 -13.96
CA LYS A 245 -4.12 -25.02 -13.20
C LYS A 245 -2.87 -24.94 -14.08
N ASP A 246 -2.83 -25.71 -15.15
CA ASP A 246 -1.69 -25.75 -16.09
C ASP A 246 -1.85 -24.72 -17.21
N SER A 247 -3.02 -24.09 -17.30
CA SER A 247 -3.31 -23.04 -18.28
C SER A 247 -4.49 -22.19 -17.81
N ALA A 248 -4.18 -21.09 -17.12
CA ALA A 248 -5.15 -20.21 -16.46
C ALA A 248 -5.12 -18.82 -17.08
N TRP A 249 -6.00 -18.56 -18.05
CA TRP A 249 -6.14 -17.24 -18.65
C TRP A 249 -7.34 -16.50 -18.09
N ILE A 250 -7.27 -15.18 -17.99
CA ILE A 250 -8.40 -14.34 -17.59
C ILE A 250 -8.52 -13.13 -18.51
N VAL A 251 -9.73 -12.55 -18.59
CA VAL A 251 -9.94 -11.27 -19.25
C VAL A 251 -10.25 -10.19 -18.23
N VAL A 252 -9.54 -9.07 -18.35
CA VAL A 252 -9.75 -7.86 -17.55
C VAL A 252 -9.65 -6.65 -18.48
N HIS A 253 -10.65 -5.76 -18.47
CA HIS A 253 -10.70 -4.54 -19.28
C HIS A 253 -10.47 -4.79 -20.79
N GLY A 254 -10.98 -5.92 -21.32
CA GLY A 254 -10.82 -6.29 -22.74
C GLY A 254 -9.43 -6.80 -23.12
N HIS A 255 -8.58 -7.11 -22.15
CA HIS A 255 -7.24 -7.68 -22.36
C HIS A 255 -7.18 -9.11 -21.83
N VAL A 256 -6.43 -9.98 -22.51
CA VAL A 256 -6.25 -11.38 -22.11
C VAL A 256 -4.91 -11.54 -21.41
N TYR A 257 -4.93 -12.21 -20.26
CA TYR A 257 -3.77 -12.42 -19.40
C TYR A 257 -3.56 -13.91 -19.15
N ASP A 258 -2.32 -14.39 -19.25
CA ASP A 258 -1.91 -15.73 -18.82
C ASP A 258 -1.35 -15.67 -17.41
N CYS A 259 -2.19 -16.03 -16.43
CA CYS A 259 -1.82 -16.02 -15.02
C CYS A 259 -1.19 -17.35 -14.55
N THR A 260 -0.93 -18.32 -15.45
CA THR A 260 -0.51 -19.68 -15.07
C THR A 260 0.73 -19.68 -14.18
N ALA A 261 1.76 -18.89 -14.54
CA ALA A 261 2.99 -18.79 -13.75
C ALA A 261 2.76 -18.09 -12.40
N PHE A 262 1.83 -17.13 -12.36
CA PHE A 262 1.54 -16.31 -11.17
C PHE A 262 0.63 -16.99 -10.16
N LEU A 263 0.00 -18.11 -10.51
CA LEU A 263 -0.90 -18.85 -9.60
C LEU A 263 -0.25 -19.13 -8.24
N LYS A 264 1.06 -19.38 -8.22
CA LYS A 264 1.83 -19.72 -7.00
C LYS A 264 2.16 -18.49 -6.14
N ASP A 265 2.28 -17.33 -6.75
CA ASP A 265 2.74 -16.10 -6.11
C ASP A 265 1.59 -15.13 -5.79
N HIS A 266 0.35 -15.47 -6.20
CA HIS A 266 -0.84 -14.67 -5.91
C HIS A 266 -1.11 -14.65 -4.39
N PRO A 267 -1.18 -13.47 -3.74
CA PRO A 267 -1.38 -13.36 -2.28
C PRO A 267 -2.69 -13.97 -1.75
N GLY A 268 -3.72 -14.09 -2.60
CA GLY A 268 -4.99 -14.77 -2.28
C GLY A 268 -4.96 -16.28 -2.55
N GLY A 269 -3.83 -16.82 -3.02
CA GLY A 269 -3.65 -18.20 -3.45
C GLY A 269 -4.23 -18.49 -4.85
N ALA A 270 -3.73 -19.56 -5.47
CA ALA A 270 -4.09 -19.98 -6.83
C ALA A 270 -5.61 -20.07 -7.08
N ASP A 271 -6.36 -20.59 -6.11
CA ASP A 271 -7.82 -20.80 -6.23
C ASP A 271 -8.58 -19.47 -6.49
N SER A 272 -8.04 -18.33 -6.04
CA SER A 272 -8.63 -17.00 -6.26
C SER A 272 -8.59 -16.55 -7.73
N ILE A 273 -7.64 -17.07 -8.52
CA ILE A 273 -7.57 -16.82 -9.98
C ILE A 273 -8.36 -17.89 -10.72
N LEU A 274 -8.19 -19.17 -10.36
CA LEU A 274 -8.78 -20.31 -11.06
C LEU A 274 -10.31 -20.29 -11.11
N ILE A 275 -10.93 -19.67 -10.12
CA ILE A 275 -12.38 -19.46 -10.06
C ILE A 275 -12.91 -18.61 -11.23
N ASN A 276 -12.04 -17.80 -11.85
CA ASN A 276 -12.36 -16.96 -13.00
C ASN A 276 -11.54 -17.34 -14.25
N ALA A 277 -10.77 -18.44 -14.21
CA ALA A 277 -9.96 -18.86 -15.35
C ALA A 277 -10.84 -19.25 -16.56
N GLY A 278 -10.52 -18.73 -17.72
CA GLY A 278 -11.27 -18.88 -18.95
C GLY A 278 -12.46 -17.93 -19.10
N THR A 279 -12.61 -16.92 -18.23
CA THR A 279 -13.71 -15.95 -18.27
C THR A 279 -13.23 -14.49 -18.26
N ASP A 280 -14.15 -13.57 -18.57
CA ASP A 280 -13.99 -12.15 -18.22
C ASP A 280 -14.36 -11.97 -16.75
N CYS A 281 -13.47 -11.35 -16.00
CA CYS A 281 -13.64 -11.08 -14.58
C CYS A 281 -13.28 -9.64 -14.24
N THR A 282 -13.50 -8.71 -15.17
CA THR A 282 -13.20 -7.29 -14.99
C THR A 282 -13.84 -6.74 -13.71
N GLU A 283 -15.13 -7.01 -13.50
CA GLU A 283 -15.86 -6.53 -12.32
C GLU A 283 -15.36 -7.17 -11.03
N GLU A 284 -15.18 -8.50 -10.99
CA GLU A 284 -14.63 -9.19 -9.82
C GLU A 284 -13.20 -8.74 -9.51
N PHE A 285 -12.38 -8.50 -10.53
CA PHE A 285 -11.00 -8.06 -10.38
C PHE A 285 -10.93 -6.66 -9.77
N ASP A 286 -11.74 -5.72 -10.26
CA ASP A 286 -11.81 -4.35 -9.74
C ASP A 286 -12.39 -4.28 -8.33
N ALA A 287 -13.26 -5.22 -7.94
CA ALA A 287 -13.90 -5.25 -6.62
C ALA A 287 -12.96 -5.66 -5.46
N ILE A 288 -11.91 -6.43 -5.77
CA ILE A 288 -11.03 -7.05 -4.75
C ILE A 288 -9.56 -6.61 -4.82
N HIS A 289 -9.09 -6.09 -5.96
CA HIS A 289 -7.67 -5.76 -6.16
C HIS A 289 -7.37 -4.25 -6.06
N SER A 290 -6.36 -3.91 -5.25
CA SER A 290 -5.80 -2.55 -5.17
C SER A 290 -5.07 -2.14 -6.45
N ASP A 291 -4.84 -0.84 -6.66
CA ASP A 291 -4.12 -0.32 -7.84
C ASP A 291 -2.73 -0.95 -8.04
N LYS A 292 -2.05 -1.34 -6.95
CA LYS A 292 -0.78 -2.08 -7.01
C LYS A 292 -0.94 -3.49 -7.61
N ALA A 293 -2.04 -4.17 -7.31
CA ALA A 293 -2.34 -5.49 -7.86
C ALA A 293 -2.78 -5.41 -9.34
N LYS A 294 -3.41 -4.28 -9.74
CA LYS A 294 -3.69 -3.99 -11.15
C LYS A 294 -2.40 -3.84 -11.97
N ALA A 295 -1.37 -3.20 -11.41
CA ALA A 295 -0.06 -3.09 -12.04
C ALA A 295 0.70 -4.43 -12.18
N LEU A 296 0.50 -5.38 -11.26
CA LEU A 296 1.08 -6.73 -11.36
C LEU A 296 0.43 -7.57 -12.46
N LEU A 297 -0.86 -7.35 -12.74
CA LEU A 297 -1.59 -8.07 -13.77
C LEU A 297 -1.01 -7.82 -15.17
N ASP A 298 -0.52 -6.61 -15.44
CA ASP A 298 0.03 -6.23 -16.75
C ASP A 298 1.22 -7.09 -17.18
N ALA A 299 2.03 -7.58 -16.24
CA ALA A 299 3.15 -8.48 -16.52
C ALA A 299 2.71 -9.84 -17.11
N HIS A 300 1.44 -10.20 -16.94
CA HIS A 300 0.86 -11.45 -17.42
C HIS A 300 0.06 -11.28 -18.72
N ARG A 301 0.06 -10.09 -19.33
CA ARG A 301 -0.73 -9.80 -20.52
C ARG A 301 -0.18 -10.56 -21.73
N ILE A 302 -1.06 -11.25 -22.45
CA ILE A 302 -0.70 -11.99 -23.67
C ILE A 302 -1.34 -11.44 -24.95
N GLY A 303 -2.35 -10.57 -24.84
CA GLY A 303 -3.01 -9.96 -25.99
C GLY A 303 -4.31 -9.23 -25.68
N GLN A 304 -5.09 -8.93 -26.72
CA GLN A 304 -6.40 -8.25 -26.60
C GLN A 304 -7.55 -9.18 -26.96
N LEU A 305 -8.71 -8.98 -26.33
CA LEU A 305 -9.94 -9.69 -26.68
C LEU A 305 -10.58 -9.03 -27.91
N ILE A 306 -10.82 -9.78 -28.99
CA ILE A 306 -11.64 -9.29 -30.11
C ILE A 306 -13.10 -9.61 -29.84
N THR A 307 -13.93 -8.57 -29.88
CA THR A 307 -15.37 -8.70 -30.11
C THR A 307 -15.65 -8.72 -31.60
N THR A 308 -15.91 -9.90 -32.20
CA THR A 308 -16.44 -9.95 -33.56
C THR A 308 -17.83 -9.28 -33.57
N GLY A 309 -17.97 -8.25 -34.40
CA GLY A 309 -19.06 -7.26 -34.43
C GLY A 309 -20.47 -7.73 -34.07
N GLY A 310 -21.06 -7.00 -33.11
CA GLY A 310 -22.47 -7.06 -32.71
C GLY A 310 -22.61 -6.76 -31.21
N GLY A 311 -23.13 -5.57 -30.88
CA GLY A 311 -23.14 -4.95 -29.54
C GLY A 311 -23.23 -5.87 -28.32
N TYR A 312 -22.25 -5.74 -27.42
CA TYR A 312 -22.33 -6.26 -26.06
C TYR A 312 -22.66 -5.11 -25.10
N THR A 313 -23.87 -5.14 -24.54
CA THR A 313 -24.18 -4.48 -23.28
C THR A 313 -23.83 -5.43 -22.14
N SER A 314 -23.15 -4.93 -21.12
CA SER A 314 -22.95 -5.62 -19.85
C SER A 314 -24.29 -5.72 -19.12
N ASP A 315 -25.11 -6.74 -19.43
CA ASP A 315 -26.18 -7.15 -18.51
C ASP A 315 -26.72 -8.57 -18.74
N ASN A 316 -26.91 -9.25 -17.60
CA ASN A 316 -27.75 -10.40 -17.29
C ASN A 316 -27.46 -11.84 -17.77
N SER A 317 -27.13 -12.66 -16.76
CA SER A 317 -27.97 -13.76 -16.26
C SER A 317 -28.59 -14.69 -17.30
N VAL A 318 -28.03 -15.91 -17.38
CA VAL A 318 -28.60 -16.98 -18.21
C VAL A 318 -29.65 -17.76 -17.43
N HIS A 319 -30.92 -17.39 -17.56
CA HIS A 319 -32.06 -18.30 -17.40
C HIS A 319 -32.72 -18.50 -18.77
N GLY A 320 -32.99 -19.76 -19.16
CA GLY A 320 -33.99 -20.05 -20.19
C GLY A 320 -33.74 -21.25 -21.11
N GLY A 321 -33.96 -22.47 -20.58
CA GLY A 321 -34.63 -23.61 -21.22
C GLY A 321 -34.32 -24.03 -22.68
N SER A 322 -33.73 -25.22 -22.83
CA SER A 322 -34.20 -26.18 -23.82
C SER A 322 -34.08 -27.61 -23.28
N SER A 323 -35.22 -28.30 -23.32
CA SER A 323 -35.43 -29.69 -22.95
C SER A 323 -34.69 -30.64 -23.88
N LEU A 324 -33.90 -31.56 -23.32
CA LEU A 324 -33.73 -32.93 -23.81
C LEU A 324 -33.04 -33.77 -22.72
N ALA A 325 -33.81 -34.66 -22.09
CA ALA A 325 -33.32 -35.65 -21.15
C ALA A 325 -32.46 -36.70 -21.87
N PRO A 326 -31.50 -37.30 -21.15
CA PRO A 326 -31.44 -38.75 -21.13
C PRO A 326 -31.47 -39.29 -19.69
N ILE A 327 -32.35 -40.26 -19.51
CA ILE A 327 -32.45 -41.12 -18.33
C ILE A 327 -31.10 -41.80 -18.10
N ARG A 328 -30.51 -41.60 -16.91
CA ARG A 328 -29.52 -42.52 -16.34
C ARG A 328 -29.80 -42.73 -14.85
N GLU A 329 -29.73 -44.01 -14.49
CA GLU A 329 -30.23 -44.64 -13.28
C GLU A 329 -29.63 -44.10 -11.98
N ALA A 330 -30.47 -44.13 -10.96
CA ALA A 330 -30.17 -43.77 -9.59
C ALA A 330 -29.22 -44.79 -8.94
N THR A 331 -28.09 -44.30 -8.43
CA THR A 331 -27.40 -44.90 -7.29
C THR A 331 -27.46 -43.92 -6.14
N LYS A 332 -28.18 -44.31 -5.07
CA LYS A 332 -28.26 -43.59 -3.79
C LYS A 332 -26.90 -43.66 -3.11
N ASP A 333 -26.28 -42.49 -2.94
CA ASP A 333 -25.45 -42.18 -1.78
C ASP A 333 -26.00 -40.92 -1.13
N THR A 334 -26.39 -41.03 0.14
CA THR A 334 -27.18 -40.05 0.90
C THR A 334 -26.32 -38.88 1.41
N ALA A 335 -25.73 -38.10 0.50
CA ALA A 335 -25.14 -36.80 0.83
C ALA A 335 -26.17 -35.69 0.57
N ALA A 336 -26.32 -34.76 1.53
CA ALA A 336 -27.15 -33.57 1.34
C ALA A 336 -26.68 -32.79 0.10
N PRO A 337 -27.59 -32.21 -0.72
CA PRO A 337 -27.18 -31.41 -1.86
C PRO A 337 -26.29 -30.24 -1.44
N ILE A 338 -25.30 -29.87 -2.25
CA ILE A 338 -24.34 -28.81 -1.91
C ILE A 338 -24.76 -27.51 -2.60
N ALA A 339 -24.80 -26.40 -1.84
CA ALA A 339 -25.12 -25.08 -2.39
C ALA A 339 -23.98 -24.52 -3.26
N LEU A 340 -22.73 -24.60 -2.79
CA LEU A 340 -21.54 -24.17 -3.53
C LEU A 340 -21.00 -25.27 -4.47
N SER A 341 -21.88 -25.88 -5.27
CA SER A 341 -21.50 -26.99 -6.17
C SER A 341 -20.60 -26.55 -7.33
N SER A 342 -20.64 -25.28 -7.69
CA SER A 342 -19.79 -24.65 -8.71
C SER A 342 -19.10 -23.43 -8.09
N PRO A 343 -17.76 -23.44 -7.94
CA PRO A 343 -17.03 -22.30 -7.37
C PRO A 343 -17.28 -20.98 -8.10
N ARG A 344 -17.64 -21.03 -9.38
CA ARG A 344 -17.79 -19.84 -10.22
C ARG A 344 -19.12 -19.14 -10.05
N GLU A 345 -20.14 -19.89 -9.66
CA GLU A 345 -21.52 -19.42 -9.61
C GLU A 345 -21.78 -18.65 -8.31
N LYS A 346 -22.55 -17.58 -8.43
CA LYS A 346 -23.07 -16.82 -7.29
C LYS A 346 -24.32 -17.54 -6.79
N VAL A 347 -24.30 -17.91 -5.52
CA VAL A 347 -25.45 -18.48 -4.81
C VAL A 347 -26.14 -17.37 -4.03
N ARG A 348 -27.39 -17.11 -4.34
CA ARG A 348 -28.17 -16.06 -3.67
C ARG A 348 -28.74 -16.57 -2.36
N CYS A 349 -28.42 -15.91 -1.26
CA CYS A 349 -28.79 -16.33 0.09
C CYS A 349 -29.56 -15.23 0.81
N ARG A 350 -30.67 -15.62 1.45
CA ARG A 350 -31.58 -14.68 2.12
C ARG A 350 -31.17 -14.50 3.58
N LEU A 351 -31.11 -13.27 4.06
CA LEU A 351 -30.92 -13.01 5.48
C LEU A 351 -32.19 -13.44 6.24
N VAL A 352 -32.07 -14.43 7.13
CA VAL A 352 -33.20 -14.98 7.89
C VAL A 352 -33.16 -14.65 9.38
N ASP A 353 -31.99 -14.31 9.91
CA ASP A 353 -31.84 -13.86 11.28
C ASP A 353 -30.60 -12.95 11.41
N LYS A 354 -30.67 -11.97 12.31
CA LYS A 354 -29.56 -11.07 12.70
C LYS A 354 -29.60 -10.96 14.21
N LYS A 355 -28.53 -11.40 14.87
CA LYS A 355 -28.37 -11.30 16.33
C LYS A 355 -27.20 -10.38 16.66
N GLU A 356 -27.49 -9.30 17.38
CA GLU A 356 -26.48 -8.43 17.97
C GLU A 356 -25.88 -9.14 19.20
N LEU A 357 -24.56 -9.33 19.18
CA LEU A 357 -23.81 -9.96 20.29
C LEU A 357 -23.12 -8.91 21.15
N SER A 358 -22.64 -7.84 20.52
CA SER A 358 -22.12 -6.64 21.17
C SER A 358 -22.46 -5.42 20.31
N ARG A 359 -22.05 -4.21 20.74
CA ARG A 359 -22.25 -2.95 19.99
C ARG A 359 -21.85 -3.07 18.52
N ASP A 360 -20.75 -3.76 18.25
CA ASP A 360 -20.14 -3.82 16.93
C ASP A 360 -19.91 -5.25 16.45
N VAL A 361 -20.61 -6.23 17.02
CA VAL A 361 -20.54 -7.63 16.59
C VAL A 361 -21.92 -8.18 16.35
N CYS A 362 -22.16 -8.65 15.14
CA CYS A 362 -23.41 -9.23 14.70
C CYS A 362 -23.19 -10.65 14.17
N LEU A 363 -24.08 -11.57 14.54
CA LEU A 363 -24.22 -12.88 13.92
C LEU A 363 -25.34 -12.81 12.89
N PHE A 364 -24.99 -13.03 11.62
CA PHE A 364 -25.93 -13.04 10.51
C PHE A 364 -26.18 -14.47 10.06
N ARG A 365 -27.45 -14.87 9.98
CA ARG A 365 -27.85 -16.19 9.49
C ARG A 365 -28.49 -16.07 8.11
N PHE A 366 -27.94 -16.80 7.15
CA PHE A 366 -28.41 -16.80 5.78
C PHE A 366 -28.97 -18.16 5.41
N ALA A 367 -30.18 -18.17 4.86
CA ALA A 367 -30.77 -19.37 4.29
C ALA A 367 -30.18 -19.66 2.91
N LEU A 368 -29.86 -20.93 2.67
CA LEU A 368 -29.47 -21.46 1.38
C LEU A 368 -30.68 -21.50 0.42
N PRO A 369 -30.46 -21.59 -0.90
CA PRO A 369 -31.56 -21.67 -1.87
C PRO A 369 -32.52 -22.82 -1.61
N SER A 370 -32.00 -23.98 -1.17
CA SER A 370 -32.81 -25.14 -0.78
C SER A 370 -32.57 -25.50 0.68
N SER A 371 -33.64 -25.81 1.41
CA SER A 371 -33.59 -26.07 2.85
C SER A 371 -32.92 -27.39 3.23
N ASP A 372 -32.72 -28.30 2.28
CA ASP A 372 -32.04 -29.58 2.43
C ASP A 372 -30.55 -29.51 2.06
N GLN A 373 -30.07 -28.36 1.59
CA GLN A 373 -28.67 -28.18 1.21
C GLN A 373 -27.74 -27.97 2.41
N VAL A 374 -26.47 -28.32 2.27
CA VAL A 374 -25.38 -27.76 3.08
C VAL A 374 -24.62 -26.71 2.26
N LEU A 375 -23.88 -25.80 2.92
CA LEU A 375 -23.08 -24.80 2.20
C LEU A 375 -22.03 -25.46 1.30
N GLY A 376 -21.42 -26.56 1.76
CA GLY A 376 -20.37 -27.28 1.05
C GLY A 376 -19.03 -26.55 1.03
N LEU A 377 -18.69 -25.92 2.15
CA LEU A 377 -17.41 -25.23 2.35
C LEU A 377 -16.42 -26.17 3.07
N PRO A 378 -15.32 -26.60 2.41
CA PRO A 378 -14.27 -27.35 3.09
C PRO A 378 -13.65 -26.57 4.26
N VAL A 379 -13.23 -27.28 5.31
CA VAL A 379 -12.61 -26.67 6.49
C VAL A 379 -11.28 -26.01 6.10
N GLY A 380 -11.07 -24.76 6.46
CA GLY A 380 -9.91 -23.94 6.06
C GLY A 380 -10.15 -23.06 4.84
N LYS A 381 -11.25 -23.29 4.11
CA LYS A 381 -11.69 -22.44 3.00
C LYS A 381 -12.69 -21.37 3.45
N HIS A 382 -12.89 -20.36 2.62
CA HIS A 382 -13.79 -19.24 2.85
C HIS A 382 -14.71 -18.99 1.64
N ILE A 383 -15.67 -18.07 1.79
CA ILE A 383 -16.55 -17.58 0.72
C ILE A 383 -16.29 -16.10 0.47
N PHE A 384 -16.57 -15.63 -0.75
CA PHE A 384 -16.81 -14.22 -1.00
C PHE A 384 -18.28 -13.90 -0.76
N VAL A 385 -18.54 -12.88 0.05
CA VAL A 385 -19.81 -12.19 0.08
C VAL A 385 -19.75 -11.07 -0.95
N CYS A 386 -20.72 -11.07 -1.87
CA CYS A 386 -20.83 -10.14 -2.98
C CYS A 386 -22.08 -9.29 -2.80
N ALA A 387 -21.94 -7.97 -2.94
CA ALA A 387 -23.06 -7.04 -2.94
C ALA A 387 -22.76 -5.84 -3.84
N ASN A 388 -23.78 -5.31 -4.51
CA ASN A 388 -23.66 -4.02 -5.21
C ASN A 388 -24.00 -2.89 -4.23
N ILE A 389 -23.00 -2.09 -3.87
CA ILE A 389 -23.09 -1.02 -2.88
C ILE A 389 -22.77 0.28 -3.62
N GLU A 390 -23.71 1.22 -3.65
CA GLU A 390 -23.57 2.51 -4.34
C GLU A 390 -23.19 2.39 -5.83
N GLY A 391 -23.71 1.37 -6.51
CA GLY A 391 -23.45 1.12 -7.94
C GLY A 391 -22.10 0.46 -8.21
N LYS A 392 -21.36 0.03 -7.18
CA LYS A 392 -20.09 -0.69 -7.32
C LYS A 392 -20.20 -2.08 -6.70
N LEU A 393 -19.69 -3.09 -7.41
CA LEU A 393 -19.54 -4.42 -6.86
C LEU A 393 -18.51 -4.41 -5.71
N CYS A 394 -18.95 -4.78 -4.52
CA CYS A 394 -18.09 -5.01 -3.36
C CYS A 394 -18.04 -6.51 -3.08
N MET A 395 -16.83 -7.06 -3.02
CA MET A 395 -16.59 -8.46 -2.68
C MET A 395 -15.62 -8.56 -1.52
N ARG A 396 -15.99 -9.29 -0.46
CA ARG A 396 -15.13 -9.47 0.72
C ARG A 396 -15.14 -10.92 1.20
N PRO A 397 -13.97 -11.46 1.61
CA PRO A 397 -13.89 -12.82 2.11
C PRO A 397 -14.48 -12.91 3.52
N TYR A 398 -15.25 -13.96 3.78
CA TYR A 398 -15.75 -14.33 5.09
C TYR A 398 -15.65 -15.84 5.30
N THR A 399 -15.25 -16.26 6.51
CA THR A 399 -15.32 -17.66 6.93
C THR A 399 -16.54 -17.85 7.82
N PRO A 400 -17.54 -18.63 7.40
CA PRO A 400 -18.69 -18.97 8.24
C PRO A 400 -18.28 -19.63 9.56
N THR A 401 -19.02 -19.32 10.62
CA THR A 401 -18.83 -19.89 11.97
C THR A 401 -19.80 -21.03 12.29
N SER A 402 -20.80 -21.21 11.43
CA SER A 402 -21.69 -22.38 11.46
C SER A 402 -20.91 -23.66 11.15
N MET A 403 -21.36 -24.77 11.74
CA MET A 403 -20.87 -26.12 11.40
C MET A 403 -20.95 -26.39 9.89
N VAL A 404 -19.95 -27.07 9.34
CA VAL A 404 -19.85 -27.34 7.88
C VAL A 404 -20.98 -28.22 7.33
N ASP A 405 -21.62 -29.02 8.18
CA ASP A 405 -22.77 -29.87 7.86
C ASP A 405 -24.12 -29.23 8.23
N LYS A 406 -24.14 -27.93 8.57
CA LYS A 406 -25.38 -27.23 8.86
C LYS A 406 -26.27 -27.21 7.61
N VAL A 407 -27.43 -27.86 7.74
CA VAL A 407 -28.43 -27.97 6.67
C VAL A 407 -29.30 -26.71 6.63
N GLY A 408 -29.56 -26.23 5.41
CA GLY A 408 -30.46 -25.13 5.06
C GLY A 408 -29.91 -23.72 5.27
N GLN A 409 -28.80 -23.54 5.99
CA GLN A 409 -28.31 -22.21 6.37
C GLN A 409 -26.81 -22.20 6.72
N PHE A 410 -26.22 -21.01 6.74
CA PHE A 410 -24.89 -20.75 7.29
C PHE A 410 -24.88 -19.45 8.09
N GLU A 411 -23.87 -19.27 8.93
CA GLU A 411 -23.75 -18.13 9.85
C GLU A 411 -22.45 -17.38 9.66
N LEU A 412 -22.53 -16.05 9.53
CA LEU A 412 -21.39 -15.14 9.48
C LEU A 412 -21.32 -14.34 10.77
N LEU A 413 -20.23 -14.49 11.50
CA LEU A 413 -19.91 -13.62 12.63
C LEU A 413 -19.10 -12.43 12.11
N VAL A 414 -19.64 -11.23 12.22
CA VAL A 414 -19.07 -10.04 11.60
C VAL A 414 -18.90 -8.94 12.64
N LYS A 415 -17.66 -8.43 12.75
CA LYS A 415 -17.38 -7.17 13.43
C LYS A 415 -17.73 -6.01 12.49
N VAL A 416 -18.67 -5.17 12.89
CA VAL A 416 -19.12 -4.00 12.15
C VAL A 416 -18.14 -2.85 12.40
N TYR A 417 -17.63 -2.26 11.33
CA TYR A 417 -16.73 -1.11 11.42
C TYR A 417 -17.55 0.14 11.10
N PHE A 418 -18.10 0.79 12.13
CA PHE A 418 -18.95 1.96 11.92
C PHE A 418 -18.15 3.19 11.48
N LYS A 419 -18.76 4.04 10.66
CA LYS A 419 -18.26 5.37 10.37
C LYS A 419 -18.11 6.22 11.63
N ASN A 420 -17.17 7.15 11.61
CA ASN A 420 -16.84 8.10 12.69
C ASN A 420 -16.33 7.47 13.99
N GLU A 421 -15.96 6.20 14.02
CA GLU A 421 -15.39 5.57 15.22
C GLU A 421 -13.85 5.53 15.20
N HIS A 422 -13.22 5.50 14.03
CA HIS A 422 -11.77 5.37 13.92
C HIS A 422 -11.14 6.58 13.20
N PRO A 423 -10.17 7.29 13.80
CA PRO A 423 -9.61 8.52 13.24
C PRO A 423 -8.87 8.29 11.91
N LYS A 424 -8.25 7.13 11.71
CA LYS A 424 -7.59 6.75 10.44
C LYS A 424 -8.55 6.22 9.38
N PHE A 425 -9.77 5.82 9.76
CA PHE A 425 -10.76 5.19 8.87
C PHE A 425 -12.15 5.79 9.15
N PRO A 426 -12.34 7.11 8.90
CA PRO A 426 -13.56 7.82 9.28
C PRO A 426 -14.81 7.28 8.58
N ASP A 427 -14.69 6.68 7.40
CA ASP A 427 -15.82 6.14 6.63
C ASP A 427 -16.27 4.74 7.08
N GLY A 428 -15.50 4.09 7.97
CA GLY A 428 -15.78 2.73 8.43
C GLY A 428 -15.60 1.66 7.36
N GLY A 429 -16.20 0.49 7.58
CA GLY A 429 -16.14 -0.67 6.69
C GLY A 429 -17.32 -0.71 5.73
N VAL A 430 -17.05 -0.71 4.42
CA VAL A 430 -18.10 -0.69 3.37
C VAL A 430 -19.02 -1.91 3.46
N MET A 431 -18.47 -3.13 3.38
CA MET A 431 -19.28 -4.36 3.41
C MET A 431 -19.93 -4.61 4.78
N THR A 432 -19.21 -4.32 5.87
CA THR A 432 -19.73 -4.62 7.22
C THR A 432 -20.89 -3.70 7.61
N GLN A 433 -20.85 -2.41 7.25
CA GLN A 433 -21.98 -1.50 7.41
C GLN A 433 -23.14 -1.86 6.46
N TYR A 434 -22.85 -2.31 5.24
CA TYR A 434 -23.89 -2.83 4.35
C TYR A 434 -24.63 -4.03 4.96
N LEU A 435 -23.88 -5.05 5.45
CA LEU A 435 -24.46 -6.22 6.11
C LEU A 435 -25.29 -5.82 7.33
N GLU A 436 -24.79 -4.88 8.13
CA GLU A 436 -25.52 -4.33 9.28
C GLU A 436 -26.86 -3.70 8.87
N SER A 437 -26.89 -2.96 7.75
CA SER A 437 -28.10 -2.28 7.25
C SER A 437 -29.17 -3.21 6.67
N LEU A 438 -28.88 -4.50 6.47
CA LEU A 438 -29.80 -5.44 5.84
C LEU A 438 -31.03 -5.71 6.70
N GLN A 439 -32.19 -5.80 6.05
CA GLN A 439 -33.45 -6.14 6.68
C GLN A 439 -33.65 -7.65 6.70
N VAL A 440 -33.87 -8.19 7.90
CA VAL A 440 -34.16 -9.61 8.09
C VAL A 440 -35.43 -9.98 7.33
N GLY A 441 -35.36 -11.07 6.56
CA GLY A 441 -36.49 -11.64 5.83
C GLY A 441 -36.60 -11.17 4.38
N SER A 442 -36.22 -9.92 4.07
CA SER A 442 -36.37 -9.30 2.74
C SER A 442 -35.04 -9.08 2.01
N SER A 443 -33.92 -9.00 2.74
CA SER A 443 -32.60 -8.78 2.15
C SER A 443 -31.90 -10.07 1.72
N TYR A 444 -31.05 -9.94 0.69
CA TYR A 444 -30.25 -11.01 0.12
C TYR A 444 -28.80 -10.56 -0.04
N ILE A 445 -27.90 -11.54 0.01
CA ILE A 445 -26.52 -11.42 -0.45
C ILE A 445 -26.25 -12.49 -1.50
N ASP A 446 -25.27 -12.26 -2.35
CA ASP A 446 -24.73 -13.31 -3.21
C ASP A 446 -23.45 -13.85 -2.59
N VAL A 447 -23.28 -15.16 -2.54
CA VAL A 447 -22.06 -15.80 -2.07
C VAL A 447 -21.39 -16.60 -3.18
N LYS A 448 -20.06 -16.56 -3.24
CA LYS A 448 -19.25 -17.28 -4.23
C LYS A 448 -18.13 -18.02 -3.52
N GLY A 449 -17.86 -19.26 -3.91
CA GLY A 449 -16.85 -20.12 -3.27
C GLY A 449 -17.13 -21.60 -3.51
N PRO A 450 -16.36 -22.52 -2.90
CA PRO A 450 -15.34 -22.29 -1.88
C PRO A 450 -14.01 -21.73 -2.43
N LEU A 451 -13.32 -20.89 -1.65
CA LEU A 451 -12.01 -20.30 -1.97
C LEU A 451 -10.99 -20.53 -0.86
N GLY A 452 -9.70 -20.39 -1.18
CA GLY A 452 -8.61 -20.50 -0.22
C GLY A 452 -7.71 -21.70 -0.50
N HIS A 453 -6.43 -21.52 -0.19
CA HIS A 453 -5.38 -22.48 -0.53
C HIS A 453 -5.04 -23.44 0.61
N VAL A 454 -5.71 -23.33 1.76
CA VAL A 454 -5.58 -24.24 2.91
C VAL A 454 -6.88 -25.02 3.06
N GLU A 455 -6.77 -26.33 3.18
CA GLU A 455 -7.89 -27.19 3.52
C GLU A 455 -7.44 -28.18 4.60
N TYR A 456 -8.19 -28.24 5.68
CA TYR A 456 -8.01 -29.25 6.72
C TYR A 456 -8.85 -30.48 6.36
N THR A 457 -8.17 -31.57 6.03
CA THR A 457 -8.82 -32.83 5.61
C THR A 457 -9.06 -33.78 6.78
N GLY A 458 -8.68 -33.39 8.00
CA GLY A 458 -8.90 -34.13 9.25
C GLY A 458 -7.61 -34.75 9.82
N ARG A 459 -7.60 -34.98 11.13
CA ARG A 459 -6.56 -35.76 11.85
C ARG A 459 -5.13 -35.28 11.58
N GLY A 460 -4.92 -33.98 11.70
CA GLY A 460 -3.66 -33.30 11.46
C GLY A 460 -3.27 -33.17 9.99
N SER A 461 -4.12 -33.62 9.06
CA SER A 461 -3.84 -33.57 7.62
C SER A 461 -4.36 -32.28 6.97
N PHE A 462 -3.52 -31.69 6.13
CA PHE A 462 -3.81 -30.47 5.40
C PHE A 462 -3.47 -30.62 3.92
N MET A 463 -4.22 -29.92 3.08
CA MET A 463 -3.86 -29.62 1.70
C MET A 463 -3.53 -28.14 1.61
N ILE A 464 -2.26 -27.80 1.38
CA ILE A 464 -1.78 -26.41 1.27
C ILE A 464 -1.23 -26.18 -0.13
N GLY A 465 -1.89 -25.31 -0.91
CA GLY A 465 -1.55 -25.07 -2.31
C GLY A 465 -1.59 -26.36 -3.16
N GLY A 466 -2.48 -27.29 -2.80
CA GLY A 466 -2.59 -28.61 -3.43
C GLY A 466 -1.54 -29.64 -3.00
N LYS A 467 -0.65 -29.31 -2.05
CA LYS A 467 0.35 -30.25 -1.52
C LYS A 467 -0.12 -30.80 -0.17
N PRO A 468 -0.06 -32.13 0.04
CA PRO A 468 -0.35 -32.72 1.34
C PRO A 468 0.71 -32.29 2.36
N ARG A 469 0.22 -31.93 3.54
CA ARG A 469 0.99 -31.60 4.74
C ARG A 469 0.35 -32.31 5.92
N ARG A 470 1.16 -32.63 6.92
CA ARG A 470 0.68 -33.21 8.17
C ARG A 470 1.35 -32.49 9.33
N ALA A 471 0.57 -32.18 10.36
CA ALA A 471 1.05 -31.59 11.58
C ALA A 471 0.34 -32.25 12.76
N ARG A 472 1.08 -32.49 13.83
CA ARG A 472 0.54 -32.90 15.12
C ARG A 472 0.18 -31.67 15.96
N ARG A 473 0.93 -30.58 15.79
CA ARG A 473 0.81 -29.34 16.56
C ARG A 473 0.52 -28.17 15.63
N LEU A 474 -0.45 -27.33 16.01
CA LEU A 474 -0.85 -26.13 15.29
C LEU A 474 -0.53 -24.89 16.11
N ALA A 475 0.32 -24.01 15.58
CA ALA A 475 0.52 -22.66 16.09
C ALA A 475 -0.44 -21.72 15.37
N MET A 476 -1.54 -21.34 16.01
CA MET A 476 -2.58 -20.47 15.46
C MET A 476 -2.42 -19.06 16.01
N ILE A 477 -2.10 -18.07 15.16
CA ILE A 477 -1.96 -16.67 15.58
C ILE A 477 -2.95 -15.82 14.80
N CYS A 478 -3.85 -15.12 15.49
CA CYS A 478 -4.83 -14.30 14.80
C CYS A 478 -5.13 -12.96 15.48
N GLY A 479 -5.69 -12.04 14.71
CA GLY A 479 -6.08 -10.71 15.17
C GLY A 479 -7.50 -10.33 14.76
N GLY A 480 -8.33 -9.86 15.71
CA GLY A 480 -9.70 -9.43 15.45
C GLY A 480 -10.56 -10.50 14.74
N SER A 481 -11.16 -10.16 13.59
CA SER A 481 -11.99 -11.09 12.81
C SER A 481 -11.24 -12.28 12.19
N GLY A 482 -9.90 -12.26 12.22
CA GLY A 482 -9.04 -13.35 11.77
C GLY A 482 -9.16 -14.64 12.58
N ILE A 483 -9.94 -14.64 13.66
CA ILE A 483 -10.29 -15.85 14.41
C ILE A 483 -11.16 -16.82 13.62
N THR A 484 -11.99 -16.35 12.68
CA THR A 484 -13.01 -17.20 12.04
C THR A 484 -12.44 -18.38 11.23
N PRO A 485 -11.33 -18.25 10.47
CA PRO A 485 -10.62 -19.40 9.92
C PRO A 485 -10.07 -20.37 10.97
N MET A 486 -9.51 -19.86 12.07
CA MET A 486 -8.96 -20.70 13.15
C MET A 486 -10.06 -21.47 13.86
N TYR A 487 -11.16 -20.78 14.16
CA TYR A 487 -12.36 -21.35 14.79
C TYR A 487 -12.94 -22.50 13.97
N GLN A 488 -12.96 -22.39 12.64
CA GLN A 488 -13.44 -23.46 11.77
C GLN A 488 -12.57 -24.74 11.89
N VAL A 489 -11.24 -24.58 11.97
CA VAL A 489 -10.30 -25.70 12.16
C VAL A 489 -10.45 -26.28 13.57
N ILE A 490 -10.49 -25.43 14.61
CA ILE A 490 -10.69 -25.84 16.00
C ILE A 490 -11.97 -26.66 16.15
N GLN A 491 -13.09 -26.15 15.61
CA GLN A 491 -14.38 -26.82 15.64
C GLN A 491 -14.34 -28.18 14.94
N ALA A 492 -13.61 -28.32 13.84
CA ALA A 492 -13.47 -29.59 13.12
C ALA A 492 -12.66 -30.62 13.93
N VAL A 493 -11.52 -30.21 14.50
CA VAL A 493 -10.65 -31.07 15.33
C VAL A 493 -11.40 -31.57 16.58
N LEU A 494 -12.06 -30.66 17.30
CA LEU A 494 -12.78 -30.99 18.53
C LEU A 494 -14.04 -31.85 18.27
N ARG A 495 -14.55 -31.86 17.03
CA ARG A 495 -15.70 -32.68 16.67
C ARG A 495 -15.32 -34.13 16.35
N ASP A 496 -14.17 -34.38 15.71
CA ASP A 496 -13.68 -35.74 15.43
C ASP A 496 -12.96 -36.33 16.65
N GLN A 497 -13.49 -36.12 17.86
CA GLN A 497 -12.97 -36.76 19.08
C GLN A 497 -13.54 -38.17 19.27
N PRO A 498 -12.71 -39.16 19.66
CA PRO A 498 -11.25 -39.10 19.92
C PRO A 498 -10.37 -39.40 18.69
N GLY A 499 -10.92 -39.34 17.47
CA GLY A 499 -10.21 -39.71 16.23
C GLY A 499 -9.11 -38.74 15.78
N ASP A 500 -9.17 -37.48 16.21
CA ASP A 500 -8.27 -36.41 15.83
C ASP A 500 -7.52 -35.86 17.05
N GLU A 501 -6.26 -36.22 17.21
CA GLU A 501 -5.45 -35.82 18.38
C GLU A 501 -4.61 -34.55 18.12
N THR A 502 -5.01 -33.72 17.15
CA THR A 502 -4.25 -32.51 16.78
C THR A 502 -4.24 -31.49 17.93
N GLU A 503 -3.04 -31.12 18.37
CA GLU A 503 -2.81 -30.14 19.43
C GLU A 503 -2.80 -28.72 18.84
N MET A 504 -3.54 -27.79 19.44
CA MET A 504 -3.81 -26.46 18.92
C MET A 504 -3.46 -25.40 19.97
N HIS A 505 -2.60 -24.48 19.58
CA HIS A 505 -2.16 -23.36 20.41
C HIS A 505 -2.59 -22.05 19.74
N LEU A 506 -3.56 -21.37 20.34
CA LEU A 506 -4.14 -20.14 19.83
C LEU A 506 -3.59 -18.94 20.60
N VAL A 507 -2.90 -18.04 19.91
CA VAL A 507 -2.60 -16.68 20.36
C VAL A 507 -3.55 -15.71 19.64
N TYR A 508 -4.47 -15.10 20.38
CA TYR A 508 -5.54 -14.27 19.82
C TYR A 508 -5.44 -12.81 20.29
N ALA A 509 -5.04 -11.94 19.37
CA ALA A 509 -4.83 -10.52 19.60
C ALA A 509 -6.08 -9.67 19.29
N ASN A 510 -6.43 -8.76 20.20
CA ASN A 510 -7.55 -7.84 20.07
C ASN A 510 -7.17 -6.44 20.62
N ARG A 511 -8.05 -5.44 20.47
CA ARG A 511 -7.77 -4.09 21.01
C ARG A 511 -8.08 -4.02 22.50
N THR A 512 -9.25 -4.50 22.88
CA THR A 512 -9.71 -4.58 24.27
C THR A 512 -10.37 -5.93 24.53
N GLU A 513 -10.67 -6.21 25.79
CA GLU A 513 -11.42 -7.38 26.22
C GLU A 513 -12.85 -7.45 25.64
N ASP A 514 -13.44 -6.31 25.25
CA ASP A 514 -14.76 -6.25 24.61
C ASP A 514 -14.74 -6.66 23.12
N ASP A 515 -13.54 -6.67 22.51
CA ASP A 515 -13.36 -6.96 21.08
C ASP A 515 -13.17 -8.45 20.79
N ILE A 516 -13.05 -9.28 21.82
CA ILE A 516 -12.70 -10.70 21.68
C ILE A 516 -13.93 -11.48 21.19
N LEU A 517 -13.91 -11.84 19.91
CA LEU A 517 -14.98 -12.62 19.29
C LEU A 517 -14.91 -14.08 19.77
N LEU A 518 -16.08 -14.70 19.99
CA LEU A 518 -16.19 -16.13 20.35
C LEU A 518 -15.46 -16.49 21.66
N ARG A 519 -15.30 -15.52 22.57
CA ARG A 519 -14.52 -15.71 23.79
C ARG A 519 -15.11 -16.81 24.68
N ASP A 520 -16.42 -16.77 24.92
CA ASP A 520 -17.08 -17.74 25.80
C ASP A 520 -16.96 -19.17 25.24
N GLU A 521 -17.10 -19.34 23.92
CA GLU A 521 -16.93 -20.62 23.25
C GLU A 521 -15.49 -21.13 23.31
N LEU A 522 -14.51 -20.26 23.06
CA LEU A 522 -13.09 -20.60 23.11
C LEU A 522 -12.64 -20.96 24.54
N ASP A 523 -13.05 -20.19 25.54
CA ASP A 523 -12.75 -20.44 26.95
C ASP A 523 -13.37 -21.76 27.41
N ARG A 524 -14.62 -22.04 27.00
CA ARG A 524 -15.30 -23.31 27.29
C ARG A 524 -14.57 -24.48 26.65
N TRP A 525 -14.21 -24.41 25.36
CA TRP A 525 -13.50 -25.48 24.69
C TRP A 525 -12.09 -25.72 25.25
N ALA A 526 -11.37 -24.66 25.63
CA ALA A 526 -10.07 -24.78 26.28
C ALA A 526 -10.19 -25.47 27.66
N ALA A 527 -11.28 -25.25 28.39
CA ALA A 527 -11.56 -25.92 29.66
C ALA A 527 -11.99 -27.39 29.48
N GLU A 528 -12.76 -27.69 28.44
CA GLU A 528 -13.23 -29.05 28.10
C GLU A 528 -12.11 -29.92 27.50
N HIS A 529 -11.17 -29.31 26.77
CA HIS A 529 -10.11 -30.00 26.03
C HIS A 529 -8.71 -29.39 26.28
N PRO A 530 -8.23 -29.32 27.54
CA PRO A 530 -7.00 -28.60 27.88
C PRO A 530 -5.74 -29.21 27.28
N ASP A 531 -5.73 -30.51 27.03
CA ASP A 531 -4.60 -31.21 26.39
C ASP A 531 -4.51 -30.90 24.88
N MET A 532 -5.61 -30.46 24.28
CA MET A 532 -5.73 -30.26 22.83
C MET A 532 -5.85 -28.80 22.41
N LEU A 533 -6.51 -27.94 23.20
CA LEU A 533 -6.71 -26.53 22.85
C LEU A 533 -6.19 -25.64 23.97
N LYS A 534 -5.11 -24.92 23.69
CA LYS A 534 -4.55 -23.88 24.56
C LYS A 534 -4.87 -22.52 23.97
N VAL A 535 -5.51 -21.64 24.74
CA VAL A 535 -5.89 -20.29 24.30
C VAL A 535 -5.17 -19.24 25.13
N TRP A 536 -4.53 -18.30 24.46
CA TRP A 536 -3.87 -17.16 25.06
C TRP A 536 -4.32 -15.86 24.39
N TYR A 537 -4.83 -14.92 25.17
CA TYR A 537 -5.28 -13.63 24.65
C TYR A 537 -4.19 -12.56 24.78
N VAL A 538 -4.18 -11.64 23.83
CA VAL A 538 -3.34 -10.44 23.87
C VAL A 538 -4.23 -9.25 23.56
N ILE A 539 -4.23 -8.21 24.40
CA ILE A 539 -5.03 -6.99 24.16
C ILE A 539 -4.17 -5.74 24.19
N ASP A 540 -4.41 -4.81 23.27
CA ASP A 540 -3.66 -3.53 23.23
C ASP A 540 -3.88 -2.71 24.52
N GLN A 541 -5.11 -2.67 25.02
CA GLN A 541 -5.52 -1.86 26.17
C GLN A 541 -6.51 -2.62 27.05
N VAL A 542 -6.32 -2.57 28.37
CA VAL A 542 -7.27 -3.10 29.35
C VAL A 542 -8.28 -2.01 29.70
N LYS A 543 -9.55 -2.22 29.36
CA LYS A 543 -10.62 -1.24 29.60
C LYS A 543 -11.13 -1.27 31.03
N ARG A 544 -11.13 -2.45 31.65
CA ARG A 544 -11.62 -2.73 33.01
C ARG A 544 -10.54 -3.42 33.84
N PRO A 545 -9.47 -2.70 34.25
CA PRO A 545 -8.38 -3.29 35.02
C PRO A 545 -8.83 -3.89 36.36
N GLU A 546 -9.94 -3.40 36.92
CA GLU A 546 -10.58 -3.92 38.13
C GLU A 546 -11.07 -5.37 38.01
N GLU A 547 -11.34 -5.86 36.80
CA GLU A 547 -11.74 -7.25 36.55
C GLU A 547 -10.54 -8.21 36.53
N GLY A 548 -9.31 -7.70 36.61
CA GLY A 548 -8.09 -8.50 36.73
C GLY A 548 -7.74 -9.25 35.44
N TRP A 549 -7.42 -8.51 34.37
CA TRP A 549 -6.94 -9.12 33.11
C TRP A 549 -5.69 -9.97 33.34
N LYS A 550 -5.80 -11.27 33.08
CA LYS A 550 -4.79 -12.28 33.43
C LYS A 550 -3.87 -12.70 32.28
N PHE A 551 -4.05 -12.13 31.09
CA PHE A 551 -3.27 -12.46 29.90
C PHE A 551 -2.36 -11.30 29.49
N SER A 552 -1.68 -11.40 28.35
CA SER A 552 -0.74 -10.38 27.89
C SER A 552 -1.44 -9.07 27.49
N VAL A 553 -0.74 -7.95 27.68
CA VAL A 553 -1.15 -6.60 27.27
C VAL A 553 -0.11 -6.04 26.30
N GLY A 554 -0.57 -5.32 25.27
CA GLY A 554 0.23 -4.77 24.18
C GLY A 554 0.07 -5.56 22.87
N HIS A 555 1.11 -5.58 22.06
CA HIS A 555 1.11 -6.30 20.78
C HIS A 555 1.69 -7.71 20.92
N VAL A 556 1.48 -8.56 19.91
CA VAL A 556 2.15 -9.87 19.82
C VAL A 556 3.66 -9.65 19.68
N ARG A 557 4.42 -10.29 20.57
CA ARG A 557 5.88 -10.19 20.67
C ARG A 557 6.50 -11.59 20.74
N GLU A 558 7.81 -11.64 20.58
CA GLU A 558 8.59 -12.89 20.61
C GLU A 558 8.41 -13.69 21.91
N ASP A 559 8.45 -13.01 23.07
CA ASP A 559 8.28 -13.63 24.39
C ASP A 559 6.91 -14.34 24.52
N ILE A 560 5.85 -13.69 24.03
CA ILE A 560 4.49 -14.25 24.03
C ILE A 560 4.44 -15.49 23.13
N LEU A 561 5.03 -15.43 21.94
CA LEU A 561 5.03 -16.57 21.03
C LEU A 561 5.83 -17.74 21.63
N ARG A 562 7.05 -17.50 22.13
CA ARG A 562 7.86 -18.55 22.79
C ARG A 562 7.13 -19.20 23.97
N ALA A 563 6.35 -18.43 24.73
CA ALA A 563 5.62 -18.95 25.88
C ALA A 563 4.34 -19.73 25.53
N HIS A 564 3.70 -19.41 24.40
CA HIS A 564 2.31 -19.86 24.15
C HIS A 564 2.10 -20.65 22.86
N VAL A 565 3.00 -20.59 21.87
CA VAL A 565 2.93 -21.45 20.68
C VAL A 565 4.00 -22.57 20.75
N PRO A 566 3.77 -23.73 20.11
CA PRO A 566 4.76 -24.80 20.09
C PRO A 566 6.04 -24.37 19.37
N GLU A 567 7.16 -24.95 19.80
CA GLU A 567 8.42 -24.82 19.06
C GLU A 567 8.27 -25.28 17.60
N GLY A 568 9.04 -24.64 16.72
CA GLY A 568 9.11 -25.03 15.33
C GLY A 568 9.63 -26.46 15.16
N GLY A 569 9.21 -27.13 14.09
CA GLY A 569 9.63 -28.50 13.78
C GLY A 569 8.84 -29.07 12.61
N ASP A 570 9.23 -30.26 12.15
CA ASP A 570 8.62 -30.92 10.99
C ASP A 570 7.15 -31.35 11.22
N ASP A 571 6.72 -31.46 12.49
CA ASP A 571 5.36 -31.82 12.89
C ASP A 571 4.51 -30.63 13.37
N THR A 572 5.04 -29.41 13.30
CA THR A 572 4.36 -28.17 13.70
C THR A 572 3.98 -27.34 12.47
N LEU A 573 2.72 -26.96 12.36
CA LEU A 573 2.25 -26.03 11.32
C LEU A 573 1.76 -24.71 11.94
N ALA A 574 2.30 -23.59 11.46
CA ALA A 574 1.83 -22.27 11.83
C ALA A 574 0.74 -21.78 10.87
N LEU A 575 -0.39 -21.34 11.43
CA LEU A 575 -1.50 -20.71 10.74
C LEU A 575 -1.67 -19.28 11.27
N ALA A 576 -1.67 -18.29 10.39
CA ALA A 576 -1.81 -16.89 10.78
C ALA A 576 -2.90 -16.15 10.00
N CYS A 577 -3.75 -15.38 10.69
CA CYS A 577 -4.76 -14.54 10.06
C CYS A 577 -5.02 -13.25 10.85
N GLY A 578 -4.70 -12.10 10.28
CA GLY A 578 -4.87 -10.81 10.94
C GLY A 578 -4.54 -9.64 10.01
N PRO A 579 -4.56 -8.40 10.52
CA PRO A 579 -4.22 -7.21 9.73
C PRO A 579 -2.82 -7.32 9.10
N PRO A 580 -2.59 -6.81 7.88
CA PRO A 580 -1.28 -6.92 7.22
C PRO A 580 -0.08 -6.44 8.05
N PRO A 581 -0.17 -5.35 8.84
CA PRO A 581 0.93 -4.95 9.74
C PRO A 581 1.24 -5.99 10.82
N MET A 582 0.20 -6.64 11.38
CA MET A 582 0.38 -7.69 12.39
C MET A 582 1.15 -8.88 11.81
N ILE A 583 0.74 -9.37 10.63
CA ILE A 583 1.43 -10.47 9.95
C ILE A 583 2.89 -10.09 9.65
N LYS A 584 3.09 -8.92 9.03
CA LYS A 584 4.40 -8.49 8.52
C LYS A 584 5.42 -8.18 9.61
N PHE A 585 5.01 -7.53 10.69
CA PHE A 585 5.94 -6.96 11.67
C PHE A 585 5.94 -7.71 13.01
N ALA A 586 4.84 -8.36 13.40
CA ALA A 586 4.71 -9.00 14.72
C ALA A 586 4.72 -10.53 14.66
N ILE A 587 4.32 -11.14 13.54
CA ILE A 587 4.23 -12.61 13.44
C ILE A 587 5.42 -13.17 12.66
N SER A 588 5.58 -12.83 11.37
CA SER A 588 6.57 -13.49 10.50
C SER A 588 8.01 -13.39 11.04
N PRO A 589 8.52 -12.21 11.44
CA PRO A 589 9.91 -12.12 11.94
C PRO A 589 10.13 -12.89 13.24
N ASN A 590 9.14 -12.93 14.13
CA ASN A 590 9.27 -13.62 15.41
C ASN A 590 9.19 -15.15 15.24
N LEU A 591 8.34 -15.65 14.34
CA LEU A 591 8.32 -17.08 14.00
C LEU A 591 9.60 -17.53 13.29
N GLU A 592 10.27 -16.66 12.54
CA GLU A 592 11.59 -16.95 11.95
C GLU A 592 12.67 -17.09 13.03
N LYS A 593 12.73 -16.15 13.99
CA LYS A 593 13.65 -16.25 15.14
C LYS A 593 13.43 -17.49 16.00
N MET A 594 12.20 -18.00 16.07
CA MET A 594 11.87 -19.21 16.81
C MET A 594 12.36 -20.51 16.12
N LYS A 595 12.91 -20.42 14.89
CA LYS A 595 13.56 -21.55 14.21
C LYS A 595 15.04 -21.69 14.54
N GLU A 596 15.67 -20.64 15.08
CA GLU A 596 17.06 -20.67 15.50
C GLU A 596 17.12 -21.05 16.99
N PRO A 597 17.97 -22.04 17.38
CA PRO A 597 18.12 -22.40 18.78
C PRO A 597 18.73 -21.22 19.55
N GLU A 598 18.25 -21.01 20.78
CA GLU A 598 18.88 -20.08 21.73
C GLU A 598 20.29 -20.60 22.04
N GLU A 599 21.34 -20.03 21.45
CA GLU A 599 22.71 -20.39 21.82
C GLU A 599 23.01 -19.84 23.23
N ALA A 600 23.15 -20.76 24.19
CA ALA A 600 23.84 -20.50 25.44
C ALA A 600 25.29 -20.12 25.13
N VAL A 601 25.78 -19.05 25.76
CA VAL A 601 27.18 -18.60 25.65
C VAL A 601 28.07 -19.48 26.53
N PRO A 602 28.95 -20.32 25.94
CA PRO A 602 30.26 -20.50 26.57
C PRO A 602 31.46 -20.43 25.61
N ASP A 603 32.54 -19.95 26.24
CA ASP A 603 33.88 -19.53 25.82
C ASP A 603 34.76 -20.57 25.09
N VAL A 604 35.17 -20.35 23.81
CA VAL A 604 36.35 -21.00 23.14
C VAL A 604 36.82 -20.26 21.83
N PRO A 605 38.03 -20.50 21.27
CA PRO A 605 38.97 -19.51 20.71
C PRO A 605 39.00 -19.49 19.16
N PRO A 606 39.79 -18.62 18.48
CA PRO A 606 39.47 -18.23 17.11
C PRO A 606 39.94 -19.25 16.06
N ARG A 607 39.07 -19.49 15.06
CA ARG A 607 39.45 -20.07 13.77
C ARG A 607 39.48 -18.98 12.69
N ARG A 608 40.54 -19.05 11.89
CA ARG A 608 40.90 -18.14 10.80
C ARG A 608 39.86 -18.08 9.68
N GLY A 609 39.48 -16.87 9.30
CA GLY A 609 39.72 -16.34 7.96
C GLY A 609 38.52 -16.28 6.99
N VAL A 610 37.73 -15.21 7.08
CA VAL A 610 37.17 -14.48 5.92
C VAL A 610 37.22 -12.99 6.27
N ILE A 611 37.77 -12.17 5.38
CA ILE A 611 38.05 -10.75 5.62
C ILE A 611 36.75 -9.94 5.53
N GLY A 612 36.42 -9.22 6.60
CA GLY A 612 35.26 -8.35 6.78
C GLY A 612 35.64 -7.03 7.49
N PRO A 613 34.69 -6.10 7.69
CA PRO A 613 34.89 -4.65 7.83
C PRO A 613 35.49 -4.15 9.16
N GLU A 614 36.19 -5.01 9.90
CA GLU A 614 36.75 -4.69 11.22
C GLU A 614 38.10 -3.95 11.17
N ASP A 615 38.66 -3.71 9.98
CA ASP A 615 39.94 -3.00 9.83
C ASP A 615 39.87 -1.47 10.07
N TYR A 616 38.77 -0.93 10.63
CA TYR A 616 38.61 0.51 10.85
C TYR A 616 38.10 0.99 12.22
N LEU A 617 38.18 0.19 13.30
CA LEU A 617 37.95 0.71 14.66
C LEU A 617 38.93 0.12 15.70
N PRO A 618 39.54 0.94 16.58
CA PRO A 618 40.45 0.46 17.62
C PRO A 618 39.71 -0.27 18.76
N PRO A 619 40.31 -1.29 19.41
CA PRO A 619 39.61 -2.15 20.38
C PRO A 619 39.35 -1.46 21.73
N GLY A 620 38.14 -1.64 22.28
CA GLY A 620 37.82 -1.31 23.68
C GLY A 620 36.57 -0.45 23.95
N GLN A 621 35.64 -0.27 22.99
CA GLN A 621 34.45 0.58 23.18
C GLN A 621 33.08 -0.08 22.90
N GLU A 622 33.00 -1.41 22.78
CA GLU A 622 31.73 -2.10 22.49
C GLU A 622 30.72 -2.01 23.65
N GLU A 623 31.15 -2.11 24.91
CA GLU A 623 30.28 -1.90 26.09
C GLU A 623 29.79 -0.45 26.24
N LEU A 624 30.49 0.51 25.65
CA LEU A 624 30.13 1.93 25.68
C LEU A 624 29.03 2.23 24.65
N LEU A 625 29.00 1.50 23.53
CA LEU A 625 27.98 1.67 22.49
C LEU A 625 26.60 1.15 22.94
N GLU A 626 26.54 -0.03 23.58
CA GLU A 626 25.26 -0.57 24.07
C GLU A 626 24.64 0.28 25.19
N ARG A 627 25.45 0.81 26.11
CA ARG A 627 24.98 1.77 27.13
C ARG A 627 24.49 3.08 26.52
N VAL A 628 25.20 3.61 25.52
CA VAL A 628 24.81 4.87 24.85
C VAL A 628 23.53 4.69 24.02
N VAL A 629 23.31 3.52 23.42
CA VAL A 629 22.07 3.20 22.68
C VAL A 629 20.87 3.08 23.61
N LEU A 630 21.02 2.42 24.76
CA LEU A 630 19.97 2.30 25.78
C LEU A 630 19.65 3.64 26.46
N GLU A 631 20.68 4.43 26.83
CA GLU A 631 20.50 5.78 27.40
C GLU A 631 19.90 6.77 26.36
N ARG A 632 20.19 6.60 25.06
CA ARG A 632 19.55 7.37 23.97
C ARG A 632 18.07 7.03 23.79
N SER A 633 17.72 5.75 23.76
CA SER A 633 16.33 5.33 23.56
C SER A 633 15.40 5.81 24.69
N ALA A 634 15.90 5.87 25.92
CA ALA A 634 15.13 6.39 27.05
C ALA A 634 14.89 7.92 26.94
N ARG A 635 15.91 8.66 26.50
CA ARG A 635 15.86 10.12 26.39
C ARG A 635 15.00 10.60 25.22
N ASP A 636 15.03 9.88 24.09
CA ASP A 636 14.19 10.15 22.91
C ASP A 636 12.70 9.89 23.23
N GLN A 637 12.42 8.91 24.10
CA GLN A 637 11.06 8.60 24.53
C GLN A 637 10.51 9.65 25.51
N GLU A 638 11.35 10.14 26.43
CA GLU A 638 11.00 11.23 27.36
C GLU A 638 10.71 12.56 26.62
N GLU A 639 11.53 12.92 25.62
CA GLU A 639 11.27 14.11 24.77
C GLU A 639 9.99 13.97 23.93
N MET A 640 9.68 12.77 23.44
CA MET A 640 8.45 12.54 22.69
C MET A 640 7.21 12.65 23.58
N GLU A 641 7.27 12.12 24.80
CA GLU A 641 6.19 12.22 25.79
C GLU A 641 5.97 13.66 26.24
N GLU A 642 7.04 14.44 26.45
CA GLU A 642 6.92 15.87 26.80
C GLU A 642 6.30 16.69 25.65
N ARG A 643 6.61 16.34 24.39
CA ARG A 643 6.03 16.99 23.21
C ARG A 643 4.53 16.72 23.08
N ILE A 644 4.11 15.47 23.30
CA ILE A 644 2.70 15.08 23.31
C ILE A 644 1.96 15.78 24.45
N ARG A 645 2.57 15.88 25.63
CA ARG A 645 1.99 16.58 26.78
C ARG A 645 1.72 18.05 26.49
N ARG A 646 2.68 18.74 25.84
CA ARG A 646 2.52 20.16 25.46
C ARG A 646 1.47 20.36 24.36
N GLU A 647 1.36 19.44 23.40
CA GLU A 647 0.29 19.51 22.37
C GLU A 647 -1.10 19.31 22.99
N LEU A 648 -1.25 18.34 23.89
CA LEU A 648 -2.51 18.08 24.60
C LEU A 648 -2.89 19.25 25.53
N GLU A 649 -1.91 19.89 26.18
CA GLU A 649 -2.14 21.09 26.98
C GLU A 649 -2.60 22.28 26.12
N TYR A 650 -2.04 22.42 24.91
CA TYR A 650 -2.44 23.44 23.94
C TYR A 650 -3.86 23.22 23.40
N GLU A 651 -4.22 21.96 23.08
CA GLU A 651 -5.59 21.60 22.67
C GLU A 651 -6.60 21.80 23.82
N ARG A 652 -6.21 21.51 25.06
CA ARG A 652 -7.04 21.75 26.25
C ARG A 652 -7.30 23.25 26.47
N LEU A 653 -6.27 24.09 26.37
CA LEU A 653 -6.39 25.55 26.45
C LEU A 653 -7.24 26.14 25.32
N PHE A 654 -7.16 25.57 24.11
CA PHE A 654 -7.99 25.95 22.97
C PHE A 654 -9.48 25.62 23.19
N LEU A 655 -9.77 24.45 23.76
CA LEU A 655 -11.14 24.02 24.08
C LEU A 655 -11.74 24.79 25.27
N GLU A 656 -10.94 25.20 26.25
CA GLU A 656 -11.42 25.90 27.46
C GLU A 656 -11.70 27.40 27.23
N THR A 657 -11.05 28.05 26.26
CA THR A 657 -11.12 29.52 26.12
C THR A 657 -11.92 30.05 24.94
N GLY A 658 -12.33 29.21 23.99
CA GLY A 658 -13.26 29.58 22.91
C GLY A 658 -12.84 30.77 22.04
N LEU A 659 -11.55 31.09 21.97
CA LEU A 659 -11.03 32.26 21.27
C LEU A 659 -10.96 32.04 19.75
N THR A 660 -11.52 32.98 18.99
CA THR A 660 -11.49 32.93 17.52
C THR A 660 -10.07 33.14 16.98
N ALA A 661 -9.74 32.45 15.88
CA ALA A 661 -8.40 32.39 15.27
C ALA A 661 -7.75 33.77 14.99
N SER A 662 -8.54 34.83 14.86
CA SER A 662 -8.07 36.20 14.66
C SER A 662 -7.40 36.82 15.90
N GLN A 663 -7.79 36.42 17.11
CA GLN A 663 -7.26 36.99 18.36
C GLN A 663 -6.01 36.24 18.84
N ALA A 664 -5.92 34.94 18.53
CA ALA A 664 -4.72 34.12 18.79
C ALA A 664 -3.48 34.64 18.04
N HIS A 665 -3.66 35.21 16.83
CA HIS A 665 -2.56 35.75 16.04
C HIS A 665 -1.98 37.05 16.61
N ALA A 666 -2.81 37.89 17.24
CA ALA A 666 -2.38 39.14 17.86
C ALA A 666 -1.65 38.92 19.20
N SER A 667 -2.10 37.94 20.00
CA SER A 667 -1.38 37.54 21.23
C SER A 667 0.01 36.95 20.90
N LYS A 668 0.09 36.15 19.83
CA LYS A 668 1.37 35.55 19.38
C LYS A 668 2.39 36.59 18.93
N GLU A 669 1.97 37.69 18.31
CA GLU A 669 2.87 38.78 17.95
C GLU A 669 3.37 39.57 19.17
N ALA A 670 2.53 39.74 20.19
CA ALA A 670 2.92 40.42 21.43
C ALA A 670 3.96 39.59 22.21
N ASP A 671 3.74 38.28 22.35
CA ASP A 671 4.67 37.37 23.04
C ASP A 671 6.01 37.23 22.30
N LEU A 672 5.97 37.22 20.96
CA LEU A 672 7.18 37.20 20.13
C LEU A 672 8.00 38.49 20.27
N ARG A 673 7.35 39.62 20.57
CA ARG A 673 8.02 40.91 20.79
C ARG A 673 8.73 40.96 22.15
N VAL A 674 8.08 40.44 23.20
CA VAL A 674 8.66 40.31 24.54
C VAL A 674 9.85 39.34 24.52
N MET A 675 9.75 38.20 23.83
CA MET A 675 10.87 37.26 23.69
C MET A 675 12.07 37.85 22.93
N LYS A 676 11.83 38.68 21.90
CA LYS A 676 12.90 39.38 21.17
C LYS A 676 13.58 40.45 22.03
N GLU A 677 12.83 41.14 22.87
CA GLU A 677 13.38 42.13 23.82
C GLU A 677 14.18 41.48 24.96
N GLU A 678 13.82 40.26 25.39
CA GLU A 678 14.63 39.49 26.35
C GLU A 678 15.89 38.89 25.71
N GLN A 679 15.84 38.43 24.45
CA GLN A 679 17.02 37.95 23.73
C GLN A 679 18.07 39.05 23.47
N ALA A 680 17.64 40.30 23.26
CA ALA A 680 18.55 41.43 23.06
C ALA A 680 19.36 41.78 24.33
N LYS A 681 18.91 41.35 25.52
CA LYS A 681 19.61 41.58 26.80
C LYS A 681 20.72 40.56 27.10
N LEU A 682 20.84 39.50 26.30
CA LEU A 682 21.76 38.38 26.51
C LEU A 682 23.02 38.42 25.64
N PHE A 683 23.23 39.49 24.85
CA PHE A 683 24.47 39.69 24.10
C PHE A 683 25.47 40.51 24.92
N VAL A 684 26.49 39.82 25.45
CA VAL A 684 27.77 40.43 25.85
C VAL A 684 28.68 40.44 24.63
N ASP A 685 29.23 41.62 24.33
CA ASP A 685 30.21 41.87 23.26
C ASP A 685 31.44 40.96 23.39
N LEU A 686 31.86 40.36 22.27
CA LEU A 686 33.24 39.91 22.08
C LEU A 686 33.86 40.74 20.96
N ASP A 687 34.79 41.59 21.38
CA ASP A 687 35.63 42.49 20.59
C ASP A 687 36.44 41.74 19.51
N PRO A 688 36.62 42.30 18.29
CA PRO A 688 37.29 41.61 17.19
C PRO A 688 38.79 41.93 17.08
N ASP A 689 39.50 42.20 18.18
CA ASP A 689 40.95 42.42 18.15
C ASP A 689 41.67 41.66 19.28
N SER A 690 42.04 40.41 19.00
CA SER A 690 43.28 39.83 19.51
C SER A 690 43.76 38.72 18.59
N SER A 691 44.85 39.01 17.88
CA SER A 691 45.79 38.03 17.34
C SER A 691 46.23 37.05 18.44
N ASP A 692 46.21 35.75 18.16
CA ASP A 692 47.45 34.95 18.13
C ASP A 692 47.16 33.47 17.85
N SER A 693 48.18 32.87 17.23
CA SER A 693 48.42 31.47 16.87
C SER A 693 48.11 30.43 17.94
N ASP A 694 47.40 29.36 17.56
CA ASP A 694 47.96 28.03 17.22
C ASP A 694 46.87 27.10 16.66
#